data_AF-V5C2L5-F1
#
_entry.id   AF-V5C2L5-F1
#
_cell.length_a   1.000
_cell.length_b   1.000
_cell.length_c   1.000
_cell.angle_alpha   90.00
_cell.angle_beta   90.00
_cell.angle_gamma   90.00
#
_symmetry.space_group_name_H-M   'P 1'
#
loop_
_entity.id
_entity.type
_entity.pdbx_description
1 polymer ?
#
loop_
_entity_poly.entity_id
_entity_poly.type
_entity_poly.pdbx_seq_one_letter_code
_entity_poly.pdbx_strand_id
1 'polypeptide(L)'
;MTNEAETTDTILSGRKIPKLQKIKAEVNELKGELNFGKARKLLEKVRDDYSQDIWIVQQLALCTYKDEALYPKHRYETALALLESINLRKADNKDAETLALGGAIYKRLWEFNGQLSNLFESLAFYRAAWERNQQQDMGYGGLSAAYLMDLLAARAERLDRKSGLKPKEAPELRKEAKEIRLNIHDFLLSQQNNPDLAKQYWFLVTIGEACYGLGKYSEAATWLDKARQVEAKEWELQTTFRQWVGIARQQGIEAPTESQNPDQWHEAWKALQHLLGDNTAEALGCYRGKVGLALSGGGFRASFFHLGVMARLAEVDALRSVEVISTVSGGSILGAQYYLEAQNLLQDSTKNLSKDDYLDLIQKLQNDFLQGVQANIRMRAFNNFFDNIRMLFSSSYTRSHKLGELYEEELYSRVADNKGHQPRHMPELLVRPAHGKFQGTDFKPSFHNWRRRSKVPVLLLNTSSLNSGHNWCFTASWMGEPPGLIDIDSNQRYRRLYYAQAPDHLKKYRVGYAAAASSCVPGLFEPLVIDQLYESRSVKLVDGGVHDNQGVQGLLNEACTLVLCSDASGQMGDEKNPADDPGGVLLRTVSVLQDRVREAEYLDLRNRLDSFALEGVFFIHMQKDLVGRSLDWIDCQDLKPAIADTELTSYGIAKDLQAKIASLRTDLDSFTEVEAYALMASGYMMTEQQLKVLDRQHKKDGKSDNWGGFEINALQQRSWEFLKLKDLLAEKPGDQASDKRKDLALQLQVGSNLFFKAWYLAPWLKYTGYAVAGLILLVLSKLIMLQWQNTFISISVGGAVFVLLGVIAGLFLPALKWLNPKKETRSLAIKFSIALTGFCLAKLHLYVFDPLFLARGKLARLLNLGSQ
;
A
#
# COMPACT_ATOMS: atom_id res chain seq x y z
N MET A 1 -28.74 -5.53 45.41
CA MET A 1 -29.61 -5.00 44.35
C MET A 1 -28.72 -4.47 43.24
N THR A 2 -28.46 -5.31 42.24
CA THR A 2 -27.70 -5.00 41.03
C THR A 2 -28.63 -4.31 40.04
N ASN A 3 -28.42 -3.01 39.78
CA ASN A 3 -29.08 -2.32 38.67
C ASN A 3 -28.56 -2.95 37.37
N GLU A 4 -29.43 -3.64 36.63
CA GLU A 4 -29.15 -4.12 35.28
C GLU A 4 -28.82 -2.92 34.38
N ALA A 5 -27.54 -2.69 34.10
CA ALA A 5 -27.11 -1.80 33.04
C ALA A 5 -27.50 -2.43 31.70
N GLU A 6 -28.65 -2.04 31.14
CA GLU A 6 -28.97 -2.34 29.74
C GLU A 6 -27.87 -1.73 28.84
N THR A 7 -27.05 -2.59 28.27
CA THR A 7 -25.97 -2.26 27.33
C THR A 7 -26.52 -1.78 25.97
N THR A 8 -25.74 -1.03 25.18
CA THR A 8 -26.05 -0.68 23.77
C THR A 8 -26.61 -1.87 22.97
N ASP A 9 -26.05 -3.07 23.15
CA ASP A 9 -26.50 -4.28 22.44
C ASP A 9 -27.93 -4.71 22.86
N THR A 10 -28.35 -4.36 24.08
CA THR A 10 -29.73 -4.54 24.59
C THR A 10 -30.70 -3.53 23.99
N ILE A 11 -30.26 -2.27 23.80
CA ILE A 11 -31.07 -1.23 23.13
C ILE A 11 -31.24 -1.57 21.65
N LEU A 12 -30.17 -1.99 20.97
CA LEU A 12 -30.20 -2.37 19.55
C LEU A 12 -31.09 -3.60 19.30
N SER A 13 -31.20 -4.54 20.25
CA SER A 13 -31.99 -5.79 20.13
C SER A 13 -33.50 -5.66 20.37
N GLY A 14 -34.04 -4.47 20.64
CA GLY A 14 -35.49 -4.21 20.54
C GLY A 14 -36.25 -3.92 21.84
N ARG A 15 -35.57 -3.62 22.96
CA ARG A 15 -36.24 -3.16 24.18
C ARG A 15 -36.64 -1.67 24.12
N LYS A 16 -37.48 -1.28 25.09
CA LYS A 16 -38.04 0.07 25.31
C LYS A 16 -36.96 1.15 25.19
N ILE A 17 -37.23 2.19 24.41
CA ILE A 17 -36.26 3.26 24.12
C ILE A 17 -35.95 4.03 25.42
N PRO A 18 -34.67 4.17 25.79
CA PRO A 18 -34.30 4.88 27.01
C PRO A 18 -34.65 6.37 26.95
N LYS A 19 -34.70 7.02 28.12
CA LYS A 19 -34.79 8.49 28.21
C LYS A 19 -33.59 9.14 27.50
N LEU A 20 -33.82 10.28 26.84
CA LEU A 20 -32.82 11.05 26.10
C LEU A 20 -31.48 11.22 26.84
N GLN A 21 -31.50 11.49 28.15
CA GLN A 21 -30.27 11.66 28.94
C GLN A 21 -29.38 10.41 28.97
N LYS A 22 -29.99 9.20 29.03
CA LYS A 22 -29.24 7.94 28.97
C LYS A 22 -28.67 7.71 27.57
N ILE A 23 -29.41 8.08 26.51
CA ILE A 23 -28.90 8.03 25.13
C ILE A 23 -27.69 8.95 24.97
N LYS A 24 -27.77 10.19 25.48
CA LYS A 24 -26.66 11.16 25.45
C LYS A 24 -25.41 10.60 26.14
N ALA A 25 -25.56 9.98 27.30
CA ALA A 25 -24.45 9.35 28.03
C ALA A 25 -23.82 8.21 27.23
N GLU A 26 -24.64 7.28 26.72
CA GLU A 26 -24.16 6.12 25.95
C GLU A 26 -23.43 6.54 24.67
N VAL A 27 -23.97 7.51 23.92
CA VAL A 27 -23.31 8.04 22.72
C VAL A 27 -21.95 8.66 23.07
N ASN A 28 -21.85 9.36 24.21
CA ASN A 28 -20.59 9.96 24.66
C ASN A 28 -19.56 8.92 25.12
N GLU A 29 -20.01 7.82 25.69
CA GLU A 29 -19.17 6.66 26.05
C GLU A 29 -18.66 5.96 24.79
N LEU A 30 -19.55 5.57 23.86
CA LEU A 30 -19.18 4.95 22.59
C LEU A 30 -18.22 5.82 21.78
N LYS A 31 -18.43 7.14 21.71
CA LYS A 31 -17.48 8.07 21.08
C LYS A 31 -16.14 8.11 21.81
N GLY A 32 -16.15 8.04 23.14
CA GLY A 32 -14.93 7.93 23.97
C GLY A 32 -14.15 6.65 23.68
N GLU A 33 -14.86 5.54 23.43
CA GLU A 33 -14.29 4.26 22.99
C GLU A 33 -13.99 4.19 21.49
N LEU A 34 -14.22 5.29 20.75
CA LEU A 34 -13.99 5.44 19.32
C LEU A 34 -14.89 4.52 18.46
N ASN A 35 -16.06 4.17 18.97
CA ASN A 35 -17.04 3.30 18.32
C ASN A 35 -18.18 4.09 17.64
N PHE A 36 -17.81 4.92 16.66
CA PHE A 36 -18.75 5.78 15.93
C PHE A 36 -19.83 4.98 15.18
N GLY A 37 -19.52 3.78 14.68
CA GLY A 37 -20.49 2.93 14.00
C GLY A 37 -21.60 2.40 14.92
N LYS A 38 -21.28 2.01 16.17
CA LYS A 38 -22.32 1.66 17.17
C LYS A 38 -23.12 2.90 17.58
N ALA A 39 -22.45 4.03 17.82
CA ALA A 39 -23.11 5.28 18.18
C ALA A 39 -24.10 5.74 17.10
N ARG A 40 -23.71 5.66 15.81
CA ARG A 40 -24.58 5.93 14.66
C ARG A 40 -25.83 5.05 14.69
N LYS A 41 -25.68 3.72 14.78
CA LYS A 41 -26.82 2.80 14.80
C LYS A 41 -27.78 3.05 15.96
N LEU A 42 -27.25 3.40 17.14
CA LEU A 42 -28.06 3.80 18.29
C LEU A 42 -28.86 5.07 17.97
N LEU A 43 -28.20 6.09 17.42
CA LEU A 43 -28.83 7.37 17.05
C LEU A 43 -29.86 7.21 15.92
N GLU A 44 -29.60 6.35 14.93
CA GLU A 44 -30.56 6.01 13.87
C GLU A 44 -31.83 5.40 14.46
N LYS A 45 -31.68 4.49 15.42
CA LYS A 45 -32.81 3.79 16.03
C LYS A 45 -33.74 4.69 16.83
N VAL A 46 -33.21 5.73 17.46
CA VAL A 46 -33.98 6.65 18.31
C VAL A 46 -34.41 7.92 17.57
N ARG A 47 -33.99 8.09 16.31
CA ARG A 47 -34.20 9.31 15.53
C ARG A 47 -35.67 9.63 15.39
N ASP A 48 -36.51 8.64 15.10
CA ASP A 48 -37.93 8.86 14.84
C ASP A 48 -38.67 9.32 16.11
N ASP A 49 -38.30 8.80 17.28
CA ASP A 49 -38.88 9.18 18.56
C ASP A 49 -38.43 10.56 19.06
N TYR A 50 -37.27 11.03 18.60
CA TYR A 50 -36.70 12.34 18.93
C TYR A 50 -36.45 13.18 17.66
N SER A 51 -37.37 13.13 16.69
CA SER A 51 -37.16 13.67 15.34
C SER A 51 -36.96 15.19 15.28
N GLN A 52 -37.40 15.90 16.32
CA GLN A 52 -37.25 17.36 16.46
C GLN A 52 -36.03 17.75 17.31
N ASP A 53 -35.32 16.79 17.91
CA ASP A 53 -34.14 17.06 18.72
C ASP A 53 -32.93 17.27 17.82
N ILE A 54 -32.53 18.54 17.68
CA ILE A 54 -31.39 18.97 16.86
C ILE A 54 -30.10 18.24 17.27
N TRP A 55 -29.87 17.99 18.57
CA TRP A 55 -28.67 17.32 19.05
C TRP A 55 -28.58 15.88 18.54
N ILE A 56 -29.72 15.16 18.48
CA ILE A 56 -29.76 13.80 17.92
C ILE A 56 -29.32 13.81 16.45
N VAL A 57 -29.84 14.75 15.65
CA VAL A 57 -29.48 14.87 14.23
C VAL A 57 -28.02 15.24 14.04
N GLN A 58 -27.51 16.21 14.81
CA GLN A 58 -26.10 16.62 14.79
C GLN A 58 -25.16 15.46 15.16
N GLN A 59 -25.45 14.73 16.24
CA GLN A 59 -24.62 13.60 16.64
C GLN A 59 -24.73 12.44 15.66
N LEU A 60 -25.89 12.24 15.03
CA LEU A 60 -26.06 11.23 14.00
C LEU A 60 -25.22 11.59 12.78
N ALA A 61 -25.23 12.85 12.32
CA ALA A 61 -24.38 13.33 11.24
C ALA A 61 -22.89 13.15 11.59
N LEU A 62 -22.48 13.51 12.81
CA LEU A 62 -21.11 13.34 13.32
C LEU A 62 -20.67 11.89 13.29
N CYS A 63 -21.47 10.99 13.88
CA CYS A 63 -21.14 9.57 13.93
C CYS A 63 -21.18 8.94 12.54
N THR A 64 -22.01 9.46 11.63
CA THR A 64 -22.08 8.99 10.24
C THR A 64 -20.84 9.34 9.45
N TYR A 65 -20.40 10.60 9.43
CA TYR A 65 -19.19 10.96 8.67
C TYR A 65 -17.92 10.32 9.25
N LYS A 66 -17.91 9.97 10.55
CA LYS A 66 -16.81 9.27 11.23
C LYS A 66 -16.89 7.73 11.15
N ASP A 67 -17.98 7.15 10.65
CA ASP A 67 -18.10 5.68 10.52
C ASP A 67 -17.26 5.18 9.34
N GLU A 68 -16.11 4.56 9.62
CA GLU A 68 -15.21 3.97 8.62
C GLU A 68 -15.73 2.67 7.99
N ALA A 69 -16.87 2.14 8.47
CA ALA A 69 -17.55 1.03 7.80
C ALA A 69 -18.39 1.46 6.58
N LEU A 70 -18.55 2.77 6.38
CA LEU A 70 -19.28 3.35 5.25
C LEU A 70 -18.29 3.93 4.22
N TYR A 71 -18.67 3.92 2.94
CA TYR A 71 -17.86 4.53 1.89
C TYR A 71 -17.77 6.04 2.10
N PRO A 72 -16.57 6.67 1.97
CA PRO A 72 -16.37 8.08 2.28
C PRO A 72 -17.37 9.03 1.62
N LYS A 73 -17.59 8.91 0.31
CA LYS A 73 -18.54 9.80 -0.39
C LYS A 73 -19.95 9.73 0.22
N HIS A 74 -20.52 8.53 0.34
CA HIS A 74 -21.88 8.35 0.84
C HIS A 74 -22.04 8.75 2.29
N ARG A 75 -21.07 8.45 3.17
CA ARG A 75 -21.18 8.86 4.57
C ARG A 75 -21.11 10.38 4.73
N TYR A 76 -20.39 11.08 3.86
CA TYR A 76 -20.34 12.55 3.87
C TYR A 76 -21.64 13.15 3.31
N GLU A 77 -22.13 12.65 2.18
CA GLU A 77 -23.40 13.11 1.59
C GLU A 77 -24.59 12.81 2.51
N THR A 78 -24.61 11.63 3.13
CA THR A 78 -25.64 11.26 4.13
C THR A 78 -25.57 12.19 5.35
N ALA A 79 -24.37 12.46 5.86
CA ALA A 79 -24.20 13.39 6.97
C ALA A 79 -24.64 14.82 6.62
N LEU A 80 -24.35 15.30 5.41
CA LEU A 80 -24.85 16.58 4.93
C LEU A 80 -26.38 16.59 4.82
N ALA A 81 -26.99 15.54 4.24
CA ALA A 81 -28.45 15.43 4.15
C ALA A 81 -29.13 15.43 5.53
N LEU A 82 -28.51 14.82 6.53
CA LEU A 82 -28.96 14.91 7.92
C LEU A 82 -28.95 16.36 8.42
N LEU A 83 -27.87 17.11 8.18
CA LEU A 83 -27.79 18.52 8.57
C LEU A 83 -28.76 19.40 7.75
N GLU A 84 -29.01 19.10 6.48
CA GLU A 84 -30.04 19.80 5.69
C GLU A 84 -31.43 19.67 6.31
N SER A 85 -31.73 18.51 6.92
CA SER A 85 -33.01 18.29 7.62
C SER A 85 -33.20 19.19 8.85
N ILE A 86 -32.12 19.80 9.36
CA ILE A 86 -32.13 20.80 10.43
C ILE A 86 -31.64 22.17 9.92
N ASN A 87 -31.93 22.48 8.66
CA ASN A 87 -31.76 23.80 8.03
C ASN A 87 -30.32 24.24 7.78
N LEU A 88 -29.36 23.33 7.54
CA LEU A 88 -27.95 23.64 7.27
C LEU A 88 -27.77 24.86 6.33
N ARG A 89 -28.39 24.86 5.15
CA ARG A 89 -28.25 25.93 4.14
C ARG A 89 -29.20 27.11 4.28
N LYS A 90 -30.08 27.13 5.27
CA LYS A 90 -31.05 28.23 5.40
C LYS A 90 -30.30 29.52 5.74
N ALA A 91 -30.63 30.61 5.05
CA ALA A 91 -29.89 31.87 5.15
C ALA A 91 -29.92 32.47 6.57
N ASP A 92 -31.00 32.23 7.32
CA ASP A 92 -31.20 32.67 8.70
C ASP A 92 -30.80 31.61 9.73
N ASN A 93 -30.19 30.48 9.33
CA ASN A 93 -29.69 29.48 10.27
C ASN A 93 -28.57 30.06 11.14
N LYS A 94 -28.79 30.07 12.46
CA LYS A 94 -27.85 30.55 13.49
C LYS A 94 -27.31 29.44 14.39
N ASP A 95 -27.62 28.17 14.10
CA ASP A 95 -27.07 27.06 14.88
C ASP A 95 -25.62 26.79 14.47
N ALA A 96 -24.69 27.27 15.30
CA ALA A 96 -23.26 27.23 15.01
C ALA A 96 -22.70 25.80 14.93
N GLU A 97 -23.20 24.87 15.76
CA GLU A 97 -22.78 23.46 15.72
C GLU A 97 -23.15 22.81 14.38
N THR A 98 -24.36 23.04 13.88
CA THR A 98 -24.82 22.54 12.57
C THR A 98 -23.96 23.07 11.44
N LEU A 99 -23.67 24.38 11.45
CA LEU A 99 -22.82 25.03 10.44
C LEU A 99 -21.37 24.51 10.53
N ALA A 100 -20.81 24.39 11.73
CA ALA A 100 -19.47 23.86 11.96
C ALA A 100 -19.34 22.39 11.53
N LEU A 101 -20.36 21.55 11.77
CA LEU A 101 -20.41 20.18 11.27
C LEU A 101 -20.45 20.14 9.73
N GLY A 102 -21.22 21.03 9.09
CA GLY A 102 -21.19 21.21 7.64
C GLY A 102 -19.80 21.54 7.14
N GLY A 103 -19.12 22.50 7.77
CA GLY A 103 -17.72 22.84 7.52
C GLY A 103 -16.79 21.64 7.65
N ALA A 104 -16.94 20.85 8.73
CA ALA A 104 -16.12 19.66 8.98
C ALA A 104 -16.31 18.58 7.91
N ILE A 105 -17.54 18.31 7.50
CA ILE A 105 -17.83 17.30 6.48
C ILE A 105 -17.28 17.71 5.12
N TYR A 106 -17.42 18.99 4.73
CA TYR A 106 -16.84 19.51 3.50
C TYR A 106 -15.31 19.47 3.49
N LYS A 107 -14.67 19.72 4.63
CA LYS A 107 -13.21 19.52 4.79
C LYS A 107 -12.83 18.06 4.52
N ARG A 108 -13.57 17.10 5.09
CA ARG A 108 -13.33 15.66 4.86
C ARG A 108 -13.60 15.23 3.41
N LEU A 109 -14.57 15.86 2.73
CA LEU A 109 -14.80 15.65 1.30
C LEU A 109 -13.60 16.11 0.48
N TRP A 110 -13.06 17.30 0.75
CA TRP A 110 -11.84 17.80 0.10
C TRP A 110 -10.64 16.88 0.35
N GLU A 111 -10.41 16.45 1.58
CA GLU A 111 -9.34 15.47 1.89
C GLU A 111 -9.53 14.16 1.11
N PHE A 112 -10.78 13.72 0.94
CA PHE A 112 -11.12 12.47 0.25
C PHE A 112 -11.06 12.55 -1.28
N ASN A 113 -11.35 13.68 -1.92
CA ASN A 113 -11.45 13.76 -3.40
C ASN A 113 -10.58 14.83 -4.05
N GLY A 114 -9.91 15.67 -3.25
CA GLY A 114 -9.06 16.74 -3.73
C GLY A 114 -9.78 17.86 -4.48
N GLN A 115 -11.11 17.97 -4.42
CA GLN A 115 -11.84 19.02 -5.13
C GLN A 115 -11.86 20.32 -4.32
N LEU A 116 -11.43 21.42 -4.94
CA LEU A 116 -11.35 22.72 -4.26
C LEU A 116 -12.69 23.32 -3.89
N SER A 117 -13.75 23.05 -4.64
CA SER A 117 -15.10 23.50 -4.30
C SER A 117 -15.46 23.08 -2.87
N ASN A 118 -15.13 21.84 -2.48
CA ASN A 118 -15.37 21.34 -1.13
C ASN A 118 -14.57 22.12 -0.07
N LEU A 119 -13.35 22.59 -0.40
CA LEU A 119 -12.56 23.40 0.52
C LEU A 119 -13.17 24.80 0.73
N PHE A 120 -13.67 25.42 -0.34
CA PHE A 120 -14.37 26.71 -0.25
C PHE A 120 -15.72 26.61 0.47
N GLU A 121 -16.49 25.54 0.22
CA GLU A 121 -17.73 25.25 0.96
C GLU A 121 -17.43 25.08 2.46
N SER A 122 -16.37 24.34 2.79
CA SER A 122 -15.92 24.18 4.18
C SER A 122 -15.62 25.53 4.85
N LEU A 123 -14.87 26.40 4.17
CA LEU A 123 -14.57 27.75 4.63
C LEU A 123 -15.84 28.58 4.83
N ALA A 124 -16.78 28.54 3.88
CA ALA A 124 -18.03 29.30 3.96
C ALA A 124 -18.88 28.88 5.17
N PHE A 125 -19.03 27.58 5.42
CA PHE A 125 -19.79 27.07 6.55
C PHE A 125 -19.15 27.41 7.90
N TYR A 126 -17.83 27.23 8.02
CA TYR A 126 -17.12 27.60 9.24
C TYR A 126 -17.16 29.09 9.54
N ARG A 127 -17.04 29.93 8.50
CA ARG A 127 -17.20 31.38 8.62
C ARG A 127 -18.61 31.75 9.07
N ALA A 128 -19.62 31.14 8.46
CA ALA A 128 -21.02 31.38 8.84
C ALA A 128 -21.32 30.96 10.29
N ALA A 129 -20.73 29.87 10.79
CA ALA A 129 -20.89 29.45 12.18
C ALA A 129 -20.46 30.57 13.15
N TRP A 130 -19.29 31.17 12.90
CA TRP A 130 -18.78 32.29 13.69
C TRP A 130 -19.59 33.58 13.52
N GLU A 131 -19.84 34.01 12.28
CA GLU A 131 -20.46 35.31 12.01
C GLU A 131 -21.93 35.38 12.45
N ARG A 132 -22.65 34.26 12.42
CA ARG A 132 -24.10 34.23 12.70
C ARG A 132 -24.43 34.03 14.17
N ASN A 133 -23.55 33.39 14.95
CA ASN A 133 -23.78 33.11 16.37
C ASN A 133 -22.48 32.86 17.16
N GLN A 134 -21.76 33.94 17.47
CA GLN A 134 -20.48 33.90 18.20
C GLN A 134 -20.61 33.25 19.59
N GLN A 135 -21.74 33.43 20.27
CA GLN A 135 -22.00 32.88 21.61
C GLN A 135 -22.12 31.35 21.60
N GLN A 136 -22.67 30.75 20.54
CA GLN A 136 -22.74 29.30 20.42
C GLN A 136 -21.47 28.72 19.81
N ASP A 137 -20.88 29.37 18.80
CA ASP A 137 -19.66 28.90 18.13
C ASP A 137 -18.45 28.86 19.07
N MET A 138 -18.40 29.83 20.01
CA MET A 138 -17.29 30.00 20.95
C MET A 138 -15.92 30.03 20.25
N GLY A 139 -15.88 30.48 18.98
CA GLY A 139 -14.67 30.63 18.17
C GLY A 139 -14.21 29.40 17.40
N TYR A 140 -14.81 28.22 17.61
CA TYR A 140 -14.35 26.98 16.95
C TYR A 140 -14.45 27.06 15.42
N GLY A 141 -15.62 27.47 14.90
CA GLY A 141 -15.84 27.62 13.48
C GLY A 141 -14.99 28.75 12.90
N GLY A 142 -14.88 29.87 13.60
CA GLY A 142 -14.06 30.99 13.14
C GLY A 142 -12.56 30.65 13.04
N LEU A 143 -11.98 29.94 14.02
CA LEU A 143 -10.58 29.51 13.94
C LEU A 143 -10.37 28.44 12.88
N SER A 144 -11.33 27.53 12.69
CA SER A 144 -11.32 26.57 11.59
C SER A 144 -11.33 27.29 10.23
N ALA A 145 -12.13 28.35 10.06
CA ALA A 145 -12.11 29.19 8.87
C ALA A 145 -10.75 29.87 8.67
N ALA A 146 -10.16 30.45 9.72
CA ALA A 146 -8.84 31.07 9.66
C ALA A 146 -7.74 30.06 9.28
N TYR A 147 -7.81 28.82 9.77
CA TYR A 147 -6.90 27.75 9.34
C TYR A 147 -7.05 27.39 7.86
N LEU A 148 -8.29 27.31 7.34
CA LEU A 148 -8.51 27.03 5.91
C LEU A 148 -8.06 28.19 5.02
N MET A 149 -8.19 29.44 5.47
CA MET A 149 -7.60 30.60 4.79
C MET A 149 -6.07 30.50 4.73
N ASP A 150 -5.41 30.07 5.80
CA ASP A 150 -3.96 29.86 5.80
C ASP A 150 -3.54 28.78 4.79
N LEU A 151 -4.33 27.71 4.66
CA LEU A 151 -4.10 26.66 3.67
C LEU A 151 -4.28 27.17 2.23
N LEU A 152 -5.36 27.92 1.97
CA LEU A 152 -5.61 28.54 0.66
C LEU A 152 -4.53 29.58 0.32
N ALA A 153 -4.07 30.36 1.30
CA ALA A 153 -2.98 31.29 1.13
C ALA A 153 -1.67 30.57 0.80
N ALA A 154 -1.33 29.49 1.50
CA ALA A 154 -0.13 28.69 1.20
C ALA A 154 -0.17 28.10 -0.22
N ARG A 155 -1.37 27.71 -0.71
CA ARG A 155 -1.58 27.29 -2.09
C ARG A 155 -1.34 28.44 -3.07
N ALA A 156 -1.95 29.61 -2.83
CA ALA A 156 -1.77 30.79 -3.67
C ALA A 156 -0.29 31.20 -3.74
N GLU A 157 0.41 31.26 -2.59
CA GLU A 157 1.84 31.54 -2.52
C GLU A 157 2.70 30.58 -3.37
N ARG A 158 2.32 29.29 -3.46
CA ARG A 158 3.02 28.31 -4.31
C ARG A 158 2.79 28.59 -5.80
N LEU A 159 1.59 29.01 -6.18
CA LEU A 159 1.27 29.39 -7.57
C LEU A 159 2.00 30.68 -7.96
N ASP A 160 2.09 31.64 -7.04
CA ASP A 160 2.84 32.89 -7.21
C ASP A 160 4.31 32.61 -7.49
N ARG A 161 4.94 31.74 -6.68
CA ARG A 161 6.33 31.31 -6.88
C ARG A 161 6.54 30.61 -8.22
N LYS A 162 5.61 29.76 -8.64
CA LYS A 162 5.69 29.03 -9.93
C LYS A 162 5.53 29.95 -11.13
N SER A 163 4.59 30.90 -11.06
CA SER A 163 4.28 31.83 -12.16
C SER A 163 5.20 33.04 -12.22
N GLY A 164 5.87 33.37 -11.11
CA GLY A 164 6.61 34.62 -10.94
C GLY A 164 5.71 35.85 -10.76
N LEU A 165 4.40 35.65 -10.66
CA LEU A 165 3.40 36.71 -10.45
C LEU A 165 3.23 36.98 -8.95
N LYS A 166 2.71 38.16 -8.61
CA LYS A 166 2.39 38.56 -7.23
C LYS A 166 0.92 38.99 -7.09
N PRO A 167 -0.06 38.10 -7.30
CA PRO A 167 -1.45 38.39 -7.02
C PRO A 167 -1.69 38.70 -5.53
N LYS A 168 -2.82 39.34 -5.23
CA LYS A 168 -3.16 39.79 -3.87
C LYS A 168 -3.86 38.73 -3.01
N GLU A 169 -4.22 37.59 -3.60
CA GLU A 169 -5.05 36.56 -2.96
C GLU A 169 -4.44 36.04 -1.66
N ALA A 170 -3.17 35.63 -1.66
CA ALA A 170 -2.56 35.08 -0.45
C ALA A 170 -2.45 36.10 0.68
N PRO A 171 -1.92 37.33 0.46
CA PRO A 171 -1.91 38.37 1.49
C PRO A 171 -3.31 38.72 2.04
N GLU A 172 -4.34 38.75 1.19
CA GLU A 172 -5.73 39.02 1.60
C GLU A 172 -6.27 37.92 2.52
N LEU A 173 -6.08 36.66 2.15
CA LEU A 173 -6.47 35.51 2.98
C LEU A 173 -5.76 35.49 4.34
N ARG A 174 -4.45 35.77 4.37
CA ARG A 174 -3.67 35.85 5.62
C ARG A 174 -4.17 36.99 6.51
N LYS A 175 -4.51 38.13 5.91
CA LYS A 175 -5.06 39.29 6.63
C LYS A 175 -6.41 38.94 7.25
N GLU A 176 -7.32 38.35 6.47
CA GLU A 176 -8.65 37.93 6.95
C GLU A 176 -8.54 36.90 8.09
N ALA A 177 -7.66 35.90 7.94
CA ALA A 177 -7.39 34.91 8.99
C ALA A 177 -6.91 35.55 10.29
N LYS A 178 -6.03 36.56 10.19
CA LYS A 178 -5.54 37.32 11.34
C LYS A 178 -6.64 38.13 12.01
N GLU A 179 -7.49 38.81 11.24
CA GLU A 179 -8.61 39.60 11.76
C GLU A 179 -9.62 38.73 12.52
N ILE A 180 -9.98 37.57 11.95
CA ILE A 180 -10.87 36.60 12.62
C ILE A 180 -10.27 36.14 13.95
N ARG A 181 -8.97 35.80 13.98
CA ARG A 181 -8.29 35.38 15.22
C ARG A 181 -8.29 36.47 16.29
N LEU A 182 -8.05 37.73 15.92
CA LEU A 182 -8.10 38.86 16.85
C LEU A 182 -9.51 39.03 17.44
N ASN A 183 -10.54 39.00 16.59
CA ASN A 183 -11.92 39.14 17.03
C ASN A 183 -12.34 38.01 17.98
N ILE A 184 -11.97 36.76 17.67
CA ILE A 184 -12.25 35.59 18.52
C ILE A 184 -11.51 35.70 19.85
N HIS A 185 -10.22 36.04 19.80
CA HIS A 185 -9.40 36.24 20.99
C HIS A 185 -10.05 37.24 21.95
N ASP A 186 -10.41 38.42 21.46
CA ASP A 186 -10.96 39.50 22.29
C ASP A 186 -12.36 39.12 22.83
N PHE A 187 -13.20 38.49 21.99
CA PHE A 187 -14.50 37.98 22.40
C PHE A 187 -14.39 36.96 23.54
N LEU A 188 -13.53 35.96 23.41
CA LEU A 188 -13.39 34.91 24.42
C LEU A 188 -12.67 35.40 25.68
N LEU A 189 -11.69 36.29 25.56
CA LEU A 189 -11.03 36.90 26.74
C LEU A 189 -12.03 37.67 27.61
N SER A 190 -13.03 38.32 27.00
CA SER A 190 -14.08 39.02 27.75
C SER A 190 -14.90 38.08 28.66
N GLN A 191 -14.91 36.77 28.34
CA GLN A 191 -15.64 35.74 29.07
C GLN A 191 -14.75 34.89 30.00
N GLN A 192 -13.44 35.16 30.07
CA GLN A 192 -12.48 34.32 30.80
C GLN A 192 -12.76 34.18 32.31
N ASN A 193 -13.46 35.17 32.90
CA ASN A 193 -13.79 35.18 34.32
C ASN A 193 -15.04 34.35 34.65
N ASN A 194 -15.68 33.73 33.65
CA ASN A 194 -16.79 32.81 33.88
C ASN A 194 -16.27 31.47 34.46
N PRO A 195 -16.65 31.10 35.69
CA PRO A 195 -16.14 29.90 36.35
C PRO A 195 -16.51 28.59 35.63
N ASP A 196 -17.64 28.56 34.94
CA ASP A 196 -18.13 27.37 34.23
C ASP A 196 -17.36 27.16 32.93
N LEU A 197 -17.08 28.24 32.19
CA LEU A 197 -16.28 28.19 30.96
C LEU A 197 -14.80 27.88 31.26
N ALA A 198 -14.26 28.38 32.38
CA ALA A 198 -12.88 28.12 32.79
C ALA A 198 -12.59 26.63 33.05
N LYS A 199 -13.62 25.78 33.22
CA LYS A 199 -13.50 24.33 33.36
C LYS A 199 -13.74 23.56 32.07
N GLN A 200 -13.98 24.23 30.95
CA GLN A 200 -14.23 23.60 29.66
C GLN A 200 -12.95 23.54 28.84
N TYR A 201 -12.51 22.33 28.50
CA TYR A 201 -11.31 22.10 27.70
C TYR A 201 -11.32 22.91 26.38
N TRP A 202 -12.42 22.81 25.62
CA TRP A 202 -12.57 23.48 24.32
C TRP A 202 -12.52 25.00 24.41
N PHE A 203 -13.09 25.61 25.46
CA PHE A 203 -12.99 27.05 25.68
C PHE A 203 -11.54 27.51 25.85
N LEU A 204 -10.78 26.79 26.69
CA LEU A 204 -9.38 27.12 26.99
C LEU A 204 -8.48 26.97 25.75
N VAL A 205 -8.63 25.86 25.01
CA VAL A 205 -7.80 25.62 23.83
C VAL A 205 -8.17 26.52 22.65
N THR A 206 -9.44 26.94 22.50
CA THR A 206 -9.81 27.87 21.44
C THR A 206 -9.18 29.25 21.66
N ILE A 207 -9.12 29.75 22.91
CA ILE A 207 -8.36 30.99 23.21
C ILE A 207 -6.88 30.80 22.88
N GLY A 208 -6.30 29.69 23.36
CA GLY A 208 -4.90 29.35 23.10
C GLY A 208 -4.58 29.27 21.60
N GLU A 209 -5.48 28.71 20.80
CA GLU A 209 -5.31 28.58 19.35
C GLU A 209 -5.35 29.93 18.64
N ALA A 210 -6.23 30.84 19.08
CA ALA A 210 -6.25 32.21 18.57
C ALA A 210 -4.90 32.90 18.83
N CYS A 211 -4.37 32.81 20.06
CA CYS A 211 -3.02 33.31 20.40
C CYS A 211 -1.94 32.65 19.54
N TYR A 212 -1.98 31.33 19.39
CA TYR A 212 -1.00 30.54 18.65
C TYR A 212 -0.96 30.93 17.16
N GLY A 213 -2.13 31.03 16.53
CA GLY A 213 -2.26 31.48 15.13
C GLY A 213 -1.82 32.93 14.90
N LEU A 214 -1.88 33.78 15.93
CA LEU A 214 -1.37 35.15 15.91
C LEU A 214 0.14 35.26 16.18
N GLY A 215 0.82 34.14 16.45
CA GLY A 215 2.24 34.11 16.80
C GLY A 215 2.53 34.47 18.27
N LYS A 216 1.51 34.55 19.13
CA LYS A 216 1.64 34.83 20.56
C LYS A 216 1.85 33.53 21.36
N TYR A 217 2.95 32.83 21.09
CA TYR A 217 3.15 31.46 21.60
C TYR A 217 3.23 31.38 23.13
N SER A 218 3.85 32.35 23.80
CA SER A 218 3.93 32.37 25.27
C SER A 218 2.55 32.53 25.93
N GLU A 219 1.67 33.32 25.33
CA GLU A 219 0.28 33.45 25.81
C GLU A 219 -0.50 32.15 25.55
N ALA A 220 -0.34 31.56 24.36
CA ALA A 220 -0.94 30.27 24.02
C ALA A 220 -0.52 29.15 25.01
N ALA A 221 0.76 29.13 25.42
CA ALA A 221 1.29 28.19 26.41
C ALA A 221 0.56 28.28 27.75
N THR A 222 0.28 29.51 28.22
CA THR A 222 -0.47 29.75 29.47
C THR A 222 -1.89 29.18 29.41
N TRP A 223 -2.53 29.23 28.24
CA TRP A 223 -3.85 28.63 28.04
C TRP A 223 -3.80 27.10 27.96
N LEU A 224 -2.73 26.54 27.38
CA LEU A 224 -2.52 25.09 27.38
C LEU A 224 -2.25 24.55 28.79
N ASP A 225 -1.56 25.29 29.66
CA ASP A 225 -1.40 24.92 31.07
C ASP A 225 -2.74 24.81 31.79
N LYS A 226 -3.64 25.79 31.57
CA LYS A 226 -5.00 25.73 32.09
C LYS A 226 -5.76 24.54 31.50
N ALA A 227 -5.66 24.31 30.20
CA ALA A 227 -6.35 23.20 29.52
C ALA A 227 -5.88 21.83 30.03
N ARG A 228 -4.59 21.70 30.37
CA ARG A 228 -4.01 20.47 30.93
C ARG A 228 -4.52 20.13 32.33
N GLN A 229 -5.03 21.13 33.07
CA GLN A 229 -5.64 20.92 34.40
C GLN A 229 -7.09 20.43 34.32
N VAL A 230 -7.69 20.45 33.14
CA VAL A 230 -9.06 19.97 32.88
C VAL A 230 -8.97 18.56 32.28
N GLU A 231 -9.93 17.69 32.65
CA GLU A 231 -10.04 16.36 32.05
C GLU A 231 -10.38 16.48 30.56
N ALA A 232 -9.51 15.93 29.71
CA ALA A 232 -9.69 15.88 28.26
C ALA A 232 -9.52 14.44 27.76
N LYS A 233 -10.36 14.03 26.81
CA LYS A 233 -10.28 12.72 26.16
C LYS A 233 -9.11 12.71 25.17
N GLU A 234 -8.55 11.53 24.92
CA GLU A 234 -7.36 11.41 24.05
C GLU A 234 -7.59 11.93 22.63
N TRP A 235 -8.79 11.76 22.07
CA TRP A 235 -9.12 12.27 20.73
C TRP A 235 -9.21 13.80 20.70
N GLU A 236 -9.55 14.46 21.81
CA GLU A 236 -9.60 15.93 21.93
C GLU A 236 -8.17 16.47 21.87
N LEU A 237 -7.27 15.88 22.69
CA LEU A 237 -5.84 16.19 22.67
C LEU A 237 -5.24 16.01 21.29
N GLN A 238 -5.55 14.89 20.62
CA GLN A 238 -5.06 14.61 19.27
C GLN A 238 -5.54 15.65 18.26
N THR A 239 -6.81 16.07 18.34
CA THR A 239 -7.41 17.06 17.44
C THR A 239 -6.73 18.41 17.61
N THR A 240 -6.65 18.91 18.85
CA THR A 240 -5.95 20.16 19.20
C THR A 240 -4.50 20.14 18.71
N PHE A 241 -3.76 19.08 19.05
CA PHE A 241 -2.34 18.98 18.73
C PHE A 241 -2.09 18.99 17.21
N ARG A 242 -2.84 18.19 16.45
CA ARG A 242 -2.69 18.13 14.98
C ARG A 242 -3.02 19.46 14.31
N GLN A 243 -4.04 20.17 14.79
CA GLN A 243 -4.42 21.47 14.25
C GLN A 243 -3.30 22.51 14.47
N TRP A 244 -2.75 22.58 15.68
CA TRP A 244 -1.69 23.54 16.02
C TRP A 244 -0.36 23.23 15.34
N VAL A 245 -0.02 21.96 15.17
CA VAL A 245 1.09 21.54 14.30
C VAL A 245 0.86 22.00 12.86
N GLY A 246 -0.38 21.87 12.36
CA GLY A 246 -0.78 22.39 11.06
C GLY A 246 -0.60 23.90 10.94
N ILE A 247 -1.02 24.68 11.96
CA ILE A 247 -0.85 26.13 12.00
C ILE A 247 0.63 26.51 11.94
N ALA A 248 1.47 25.89 12.79
CA ALA A 248 2.93 26.15 12.78
C ALA A 248 3.56 25.84 11.41
N ARG A 249 3.13 24.74 10.76
CA ARG A 249 3.57 24.42 9.39
C ARG A 249 3.17 25.52 8.39
N GLN A 250 1.95 26.05 8.48
CA GLN A 250 1.51 27.14 7.59
C GLN A 250 2.18 28.49 7.88
N GLN A 251 2.69 28.68 9.10
CA GLN A 251 3.54 29.81 9.48
C GLN A 251 5.01 29.62 9.07
N GLY A 252 5.36 28.48 8.46
CA GLY A 252 6.72 28.19 8.01
C GLY A 252 7.68 27.82 9.14
N ILE A 253 7.17 27.38 10.29
CA ILE A 253 7.97 26.96 11.43
C ILE A 253 8.30 25.47 11.28
N GLU A 254 9.59 25.16 11.20
CA GLU A 254 10.07 23.79 11.07
C GLU A 254 9.90 23.01 12.36
N ALA A 255 9.47 21.75 12.27
CA ALA A 255 9.42 20.85 13.41
C ALA A 255 10.84 20.52 13.90
N PRO A 256 11.07 20.47 15.22
CA PRO A 256 12.36 20.11 15.79
C PRO A 256 12.72 18.67 15.42
N THR A 257 14.02 18.41 15.34
CA THR A 257 14.52 17.04 15.16
C THR A 257 14.43 16.26 16.47
N GLU A 258 14.41 14.93 16.38
CA GLU A 258 14.32 14.03 17.54
C GLU A 258 15.50 14.23 18.53
N SER A 259 16.67 14.61 18.02
CA SER A 259 17.88 14.86 18.81
C SER A 259 17.99 16.28 19.36
N GLN A 260 17.10 17.20 18.95
CA GLN A 260 17.19 18.60 19.37
C GLN A 260 16.69 18.77 20.80
N ASN A 261 17.50 19.42 21.65
CA ASN A 261 17.11 19.73 23.02
C ASN A 261 15.82 20.59 23.01
N PRO A 262 14.75 20.17 23.73
CA PRO A 262 13.54 20.96 23.98
C PRO A 262 13.76 22.44 24.31
N ASP A 263 14.77 22.77 25.11
CA ASP A 263 15.06 24.15 25.51
C ASP A 263 15.41 25.06 24.31
N GLN A 264 15.91 24.45 23.22
CA GLN A 264 16.28 25.11 21.98
C GLN A 264 15.16 25.10 20.93
N TRP A 265 14.00 24.52 21.24
CA TRP A 265 12.89 24.53 20.31
C TRP A 265 12.36 25.95 20.08
N HIS A 266 11.80 26.18 18.90
CA HIS A 266 11.04 27.40 18.64
C HIS A 266 9.88 27.53 19.64
N GLU A 267 9.54 28.76 20.04
CA GLU A 267 8.52 29.05 21.07
C GLU A 267 7.14 28.41 20.76
N ALA A 268 6.82 28.23 19.48
CA ALA A 268 5.62 27.50 19.04
C ALA A 268 5.60 26.03 19.54
N TRP A 269 6.72 25.32 19.42
CA TRP A 269 6.80 23.93 19.88
C TRP A 269 6.91 23.83 21.40
N LYS A 270 7.60 24.78 22.04
CA LYS A 270 7.61 24.92 23.50
C LYS A 270 6.19 25.12 24.03
N ALA A 271 5.39 25.98 23.40
CA ALA A 271 3.98 26.16 23.77
C ALA A 271 3.22 24.83 23.73
N LEU A 272 3.40 24.01 22.68
CA LEU A 272 2.78 22.69 22.61
C LEU A 272 3.25 21.71 23.70
N GLN A 273 4.44 21.90 24.28
CA GLN A 273 4.88 21.11 25.43
C GLN A 273 4.03 21.32 26.67
N HIS A 274 3.39 22.48 26.84
CA HIS A 274 2.49 22.71 27.96
C HIS A 274 1.28 21.77 27.92
N LEU A 275 0.86 21.30 26.73
CA LEU A 275 -0.25 20.35 26.59
C LEU A 275 0.15 18.90 26.91
N LEU A 276 1.31 18.43 26.44
CA LEU A 276 1.68 17.00 26.47
C LEU A 276 2.91 16.67 27.33
N GLY A 277 3.65 17.67 27.82
CA GLY A 277 4.91 17.50 28.51
C GLY A 277 5.97 16.82 27.64
N ASP A 278 6.72 15.90 28.24
CA ASP A 278 7.82 15.17 27.58
C ASP A 278 7.35 14.34 26.37
N ASN A 279 6.07 13.96 26.33
CA ASN A 279 5.48 13.20 25.21
C ASN A 279 5.26 14.04 23.93
N THR A 280 5.62 15.33 23.95
CA THR A 280 5.43 16.23 22.81
C THR A 280 6.30 15.82 21.62
N ALA A 281 7.55 15.45 21.86
CA ALA A 281 8.50 15.08 20.80
C ALA A 281 7.97 13.92 19.95
N GLU A 282 7.41 12.89 20.59
CA GLU A 282 6.84 11.72 19.90
C GLU A 282 5.60 12.09 19.07
N ALA A 283 4.84 13.10 19.52
CA ALA A 283 3.62 13.55 18.87
C ALA A 283 3.87 14.46 17.65
N LEU A 284 4.98 15.19 17.63
CA LEU A 284 5.38 16.08 16.52
C LEU A 284 5.59 15.35 15.19
N GLY A 285 5.65 14.01 15.20
CA GLY A 285 5.65 13.21 13.97
C GLY A 285 4.47 13.50 13.04
N CYS A 286 3.32 13.97 13.54
CA CYS A 286 2.19 14.37 12.69
C CYS A 286 2.48 15.60 11.81
N TYR A 287 3.58 16.32 12.05
CA TYR A 287 4.07 17.39 11.17
C TYR A 287 4.32 16.90 9.74
N ARG A 288 4.55 15.62 9.50
CA ARG A 288 4.73 15.08 8.13
C ARG A 288 3.42 14.64 7.45
N GLY A 289 2.33 14.54 8.20
CA GLY A 289 1.11 13.84 7.76
C GLY A 289 1.19 12.32 7.96
N LYS A 290 0.15 11.60 7.53
CA LYS A 290 0.05 10.14 7.65
C LYS A 290 0.80 9.50 6.48
N VAL A 291 1.88 8.78 6.75
CA VAL A 291 2.76 8.22 5.71
C VAL A 291 2.27 6.84 5.28
N GLY A 292 2.07 6.66 3.98
CA GLY A 292 1.70 5.38 3.37
C GLY A 292 2.80 4.87 2.44
N LEU A 293 3.09 3.56 2.47
CA LEU A 293 4.01 2.89 1.57
C LEU A 293 3.25 1.90 0.68
N ALA A 294 3.34 2.09 -0.63
CA ALA A 294 2.75 1.21 -1.63
C ALA A 294 3.86 0.37 -2.28
N LEU A 295 3.68 -0.95 -2.27
CA LEU A 295 4.55 -1.94 -2.91
C LEU A 295 3.72 -2.70 -3.95
N SER A 296 3.89 -2.34 -5.22
CA SER A 296 3.10 -2.87 -6.33
C SER A 296 3.35 -4.35 -6.63
N GLY A 297 2.56 -4.90 -7.55
CA GLY A 297 2.77 -6.26 -8.05
C GLY A 297 3.93 -6.42 -9.06
N GLY A 298 4.14 -7.66 -9.52
CA GLY A 298 5.20 -8.00 -10.51
C GLY A 298 6.09 -9.18 -10.14
N GLY A 299 5.61 -10.12 -9.31
CA GLY A 299 6.38 -11.31 -8.88
C GLY A 299 7.66 -10.97 -8.11
N PHE A 300 8.64 -11.88 -8.09
CA PHE A 300 9.89 -11.64 -7.35
C PHE A 300 10.73 -10.50 -7.91
N ARG A 301 10.56 -10.16 -9.20
CA ARG A 301 11.16 -8.95 -9.78
C ARG A 301 10.75 -7.70 -9.00
N ALA A 302 9.46 -7.55 -8.74
CA ALA A 302 8.95 -6.44 -7.94
C ALA A 302 9.50 -6.48 -6.51
N SER A 303 9.48 -7.65 -5.86
CA SER A 303 10.04 -7.83 -4.52
C SER A 303 11.49 -7.34 -4.41
N PHE A 304 12.38 -7.74 -5.33
CA PHE A 304 13.78 -7.32 -5.27
C PHE A 304 13.96 -5.83 -5.58
N PHE A 305 13.17 -5.27 -6.50
CA PHE A 305 13.18 -3.83 -6.73
C PHE A 305 12.79 -3.07 -5.45
N HIS A 306 11.69 -3.48 -4.80
CA HIS A 306 11.23 -2.89 -3.55
C HIS A 306 12.26 -3.01 -2.42
N LEU A 307 13.01 -4.11 -2.31
CA LEU A 307 14.08 -4.26 -1.32
C LEU A 307 15.14 -3.16 -1.45
N GLY A 308 15.52 -2.81 -2.68
CA GLY A 308 16.42 -1.68 -2.93
C GLY A 308 15.82 -0.32 -2.55
N VAL A 309 14.53 -0.13 -2.85
CA VAL A 309 13.78 1.08 -2.46
C VAL A 309 13.72 1.21 -0.94
N MET A 310 13.36 0.14 -0.24
CA MET A 310 13.25 0.10 1.22
C MET A 310 14.61 0.30 1.89
N ALA A 311 15.71 -0.19 1.30
CA ALA A 311 17.06 0.10 1.78
C ALA A 311 17.35 1.60 1.79
N ARG A 312 17.04 2.32 0.69
CA ARG A 312 17.22 3.78 0.68
C ARG A 312 16.23 4.51 1.59
N LEU A 313 14.98 4.05 1.68
CA LEU A 313 13.98 4.61 2.60
C LEU A 313 14.37 4.42 4.07
N ALA A 314 15.06 3.34 4.43
CA ALA A 314 15.58 3.11 5.78
C ALA A 314 16.70 4.12 6.11
N GLU A 315 17.64 4.35 5.19
CA GLU A 315 18.76 5.28 5.40
C GLU A 315 18.31 6.73 5.64
N VAL A 316 17.21 7.16 5.01
CA VAL A 316 16.64 8.50 5.19
C VAL A 316 15.62 8.60 6.33
N ASP A 317 15.50 7.56 7.16
CA ASP A 317 14.58 7.41 8.30
C ASP A 317 13.07 7.46 7.93
N ALA A 318 12.71 7.09 6.71
CA ALA A 318 11.32 7.11 6.27
C ALA A 318 10.51 5.93 6.82
N LEU A 319 11.10 4.73 6.93
CA LEU A 319 10.37 3.50 7.30
C LEU A 319 9.74 3.56 8.70
N ARG A 320 10.41 4.18 9.68
CA ARG A 320 9.86 4.42 11.05
C ARG A 320 8.59 5.26 11.05
N SER A 321 8.37 6.03 9.98
CA SER A 321 7.23 6.94 9.85
C SER A 321 6.02 6.30 9.16
N VAL A 322 6.16 5.10 8.57
CA VAL A 322 5.12 4.44 7.78
C VAL A 322 3.99 3.94 8.69
N GLU A 323 2.77 4.45 8.48
CA GLU A 323 1.57 4.06 9.23
C GLU A 323 0.72 3.03 8.48
N VAL A 324 0.88 2.91 7.17
CA VAL A 324 0.13 1.97 6.32
C VAL A 324 1.04 1.43 5.25
N ILE A 325 1.02 0.11 5.05
CA ILE A 325 1.72 -0.59 3.98
C ILE A 325 0.67 -1.27 3.12
N SER A 326 0.51 -0.81 1.89
CA SER A 326 -0.41 -1.39 0.92
C SER A 326 0.37 -2.16 -0.12
N THR A 327 0.00 -3.42 -0.31
CA THR A 327 0.82 -4.35 -1.11
C THR A 327 -0.02 -5.16 -2.09
N VAL A 328 0.61 -5.54 -3.19
CA VAL A 328 0.00 -6.32 -4.27
C VAL A 328 0.98 -7.37 -4.77
N SER A 329 0.55 -8.60 -5.03
CA SER A 329 1.32 -9.68 -5.68
C SER A 329 2.73 -9.87 -5.07
N GLY A 330 3.80 -9.73 -5.86
CA GLY A 330 5.18 -9.77 -5.38
C GLY A 330 5.49 -8.81 -4.22
N GLY A 331 4.88 -7.62 -4.23
CA GLY A 331 4.87 -6.68 -3.11
C GLY A 331 4.18 -7.24 -1.86
N SER A 332 3.11 -8.04 -2.00
CA SER A 332 2.46 -8.72 -0.86
C SER A 332 3.30 -9.86 -0.29
N ILE A 333 4.00 -10.62 -1.14
CA ILE A 333 4.88 -11.69 -0.67
C ILE A 333 6.00 -11.11 0.20
N LEU A 334 6.67 -10.07 -0.29
CA LEU A 334 7.71 -9.34 0.46
C LEU A 334 7.13 -8.59 1.66
N GLY A 335 6.02 -7.87 1.46
CA GLY A 335 5.41 -7.02 2.47
C GLY A 335 4.94 -7.79 3.70
N ALA A 336 4.43 -9.01 3.51
CA ALA A 336 4.11 -9.90 4.63
C ALA A 336 5.37 -10.29 5.43
N GLN A 337 6.48 -10.65 4.76
CA GLN A 337 7.73 -10.96 5.48
C GLN A 337 8.31 -9.73 6.19
N TYR A 338 8.35 -8.57 5.53
CA TYR A 338 8.76 -7.31 6.16
C TYR A 338 7.89 -7.00 7.39
N TYR A 339 6.58 -7.19 7.29
CA TYR A 339 5.68 -6.93 8.41
C TYR A 339 5.93 -7.85 9.58
N LEU A 340 6.20 -9.14 9.34
CA LEU A 340 6.56 -10.09 10.41
C LEU A 340 7.86 -9.69 11.11
N GLU A 341 8.89 -9.26 10.37
CA GLU A 341 10.12 -8.72 10.94
C GLU A 341 9.88 -7.42 11.72
N ALA A 342 9.08 -6.50 11.18
CA ALA A 342 8.74 -5.24 11.82
C ALA A 342 7.88 -5.45 13.08
N GLN A 343 6.96 -6.40 13.06
CA GLN A 343 6.21 -6.82 14.24
C GLN A 343 7.15 -7.33 15.33
N ASN A 344 8.10 -8.20 14.97
CA ASN A 344 9.09 -8.70 15.94
C ASN A 344 9.90 -7.54 16.54
N LEU A 345 10.40 -6.64 15.70
CA LEU A 345 11.11 -5.44 16.14
C LEU A 345 10.27 -4.55 17.09
N LEU A 346 9.01 -4.27 16.74
CA LEU A 346 8.12 -3.39 17.52
C LEU A 346 7.69 -4.00 18.87
N GLN A 347 7.77 -5.33 19.01
CA GLN A 347 7.41 -6.07 20.21
C GLN A 347 8.63 -6.49 21.06
N ASP A 348 9.83 -6.19 20.60
CA ASP A 348 11.07 -6.48 21.32
C ASP A 348 11.45 -5.33 22.24
N SER A 349 11.30 -5.52 23.55
CA SER A 349 11.63 -4.52 24.56
C SER A 349 13.12 -4.20 24.68
N THR A 350 14.00 -5.00 24.07
CA THR A 350 15.45 -4.77 24.07
C THR A 350 15.89 -3.79 22.98
N LYS A 351 14.98 -3.45 22.05
CA LYS A 351 15.26 -2.60 20.89
C LYS A 351 14.90 -1.15 21.19
N ASN A 352 15.72 -0.23 20.70
CA ASN A 352 15.46 1.20 20.85
C ASN A 352 14.55 1.77 19.76
N LEU A 353 14.17 0.93 18.77
CA LEU A 353 13.39 1.34 17.59
C LEU A 353 14.03 2.53 16.86
N SER A 354 15.36 2.50 16.77
CA SER A 354 16.21 3.50 16.13
C SER A 354 16.23 3.32 14.61
N LYS A 355 16.84 4.27 13.89
CA LYS A 355 17.12 4.13 12.45
C LYS A 355 17.96 2.88 12.15
N ASP A 356 18.97 2.61 12.98
CA ASP A 356 19.85 1.44 12.81
C ASP A 356 19.09 0.11 12.93
N ASP A 357 18.10 0.02 13.82
CA ASP A 357 17.28 -1.19 13.95
C ASP A 357 16.50 -1.51 12.66
N TYR A 358 16.04 -0.47 11.94
CA TYR A 358 15.37 -0.64 10.64
C TYR A 358 16.35 -0.96 9.52
N LEU A 359 17.58 -0.45 9.57
CA LEU A 359 18.64 -0.82 8.62
C LEU A 359 19.03 -2.30 8.78
N ASP A 360 19.17 -2.77 10.00
CA ASP A 360 19.47 -4.17 10.30
C ASP A 360 18.32 -5.09 9.85
N LEU A 361 17.08 -4.67 10.08
CA LEU A 361 15.89 -5.36 9.59
C LEU A 361 15.94 -5.51 8.06
N ILE A 362 16.19 -4.42 7.33
CA ILE A 362 16.23 -4.45 5.85
C ILE A 362 17.42 -5.27 5.33
N GLN A 363 18.57 -5.25 6.00
CA GLN A 363 19.71 -6.09 5.63
C GLN A 363 19.41 -7.58 5.81
N LYS A 364 18.81 -7.95 6.95
CA LYS A 364 18.36 -9.33 7.21
C LYS A 364 17.33 -9.78 6.17
N LEU A 365 16.31 -8.95 5.94
CA LEU A 365 15.22 -9.23 5.00
C LEU A 365 15.74 -9.48 3.57
N GLN A 366 16.73 -8.71 3.10
CA GLN A 366 17.33 -8.92 1.77
C GLN A 366 17.96 -10.31 1.64
N ASN A 367 18.75 -10.72 2.64
CA ASN A 367 19.45 -12.00 2.64
C ASN A 367 18.46 -13.17 2.73
N ASP A 368 17.53 -13.10 3.69
CA ASP A 368 16.57 -14.17 3.94
C ASP A 368 15.59 -14.34 2.77
N PHE A 369 15.12 -13.23 2.20
CA PHE A 369 14.22 -13.25 1.05
C PHE A 369 14.90 -13.84 -0.19
N LEU A 370 16.14 -13.42 -0.50
CA LEU A 370 16.89 -13.99 -1.62
C LEU A 370 17.10 -15.50 -1.44
N GLN A 371 17.49 -15.94 -0.23
CA GLN A 371 17.70 -17.35 0.06
C GLN A 371 16.41 -18.18 -0.12
N GLY A 372 15.27 -17.66 0.31
CA GLY A 372 13.98 -18.33 0.11
C GLY A 372 13.53 -18.37 -1.34
N VAL A 373 13.73 -17.29 -2.11
CA VAL A 373 13.44 -17.25 -3.55
C VAL A 373 14.29 -18.26 -4.32
N GLN A 374 15.57 -18.42 -3.96
CA GLN A 374 16.48 -19.39 -4.55
C GLN A 374 16.10 -20.86 -4.30
N ALA A 375 15.09 -21.13 -3.46
CA ALA A 375 14.50 -22.46 -3.35
C ALA A 375 13.61 -22.82 -4.55
N ASN A 376 13.31 -21.87 -5.45
CA ASN A 376 12.42 -22.02 -6.62
C ASN A 376 10.98 -22.41 -6.24
N ILE A 377 10.25 -21.47 -5.64
CA ILE A 377 8.89 -21.69 -5.12
C ILE A 377 7.93 -22.19 -6.21
N ARG A 378 7.97 -21.63 -7.42
CA ARG A 378 7.15 -22.09 -8.55
C ARG A 378 7.37 -23.56 -8.83
N MET A 379 8.61 -24.00 -9.04
CA MET A 379 8.87 -25.40 -9.38
C MET A 379 8.57 -26.33 -8.20
N ARG A 380 8.74 -25.86 -6.95
CA ARG A 380 8.31 -26.59 -5.76
C ARG A 380 6.81 -26.80 -5.66
N ALA A 381 6.00 -25.89 -6.18
CA ALA A 381 4.54 -26.07 -6.24
C ALA A 381 4.11 -27.29 -7.08
N PHE A 382 4.98 -27.78 -7.98
CA PHE A 382 4.77 -29.00 -8.79
C PHE A 382 5.54 -30.22 -8.26
N ASN A 383 6.34 -30.06 -7.22
CA ASN A 383 7.31 -31.06 -6.74
C ASN A 383 6.70 -32.13 -5.82
N ASN A 384 5.40 -32.06 -5.50
CA ASN A 384 4.70 -33.08 -4.71
C ASN A 384 3.59 -33.75 -5.52
N PHE A 385 3.78 -35.04 -5.80
CA PHE A 385 2.82 -35.86 -6.56
C PHE A 385 1.45 -35.96 -5.89
N PHE A 386 1.39 -36.13 -4.57
CA PHE A 386 0.13 -36.25 -3.84
C PHE A 386 -0.64 -34.94 -3.80
N ASP A 387 0.05 -33.81 -3.65
CA ASP A 387 -0.58 -32.48 -3.69
C ASP A 387 -1.14 -32.20 -5.09
N ASN A 388 -0.38 -32.51 -6.15
CA ASN A 388 -0.84 -32.38 -7.54
C ASN A 388 -2.12 -33.22 -7.79
N ILE A 389 -2.15 -34.46 -7.30
CA ILE A 389 -3.35 -35.30 -7.37
C ILE A 389 -4.50 -34.69 -6.57
N ARG A 390 -4.26 -34.29 -5.32
CA ARG A 390 -5.28 -33.69 -4.46
C ARG A 390 -5.93 -32.49 -5.12
N MET A 391 -5.16 -31.60 -5.75
CA MET A 391 -5.66 -30.42 -6.46
C MET A 391 -6.52 -30.79 -7.68
N LEU A 392 -6.26 -31.90 -8.37
CA LEU A 392 -7.04 -32.34 -9.54
C LEU A 392 -8.46 -32.80 -9.17
N PHE A 393 -8.73 -33.05 -7.89
CA PHE A 393 -10.00 -33.55 -7.37
C PHE A 393 -10.60 -32.67 -6.26
N SER A 394 -9.93 -31.61 -5.82
CA SER A 394 -10.41 -30.71 -4.77
C SER A 394 -10.97 -29.42 -5.36
N SER A 395 -12.13 -28.97 -4.85
CA SER A 395 -12.68 -27.65 -5.16
C SER A 395 -12.18 -26.55 -4.21
N SER A 396 -11.69 -26.93 -3.02
CA SER A 396 -11.32 -26.01 -1.93
C SER A 396 -9.81 -25.88 -1.72
N TYR A 397 -9.00 -26.74 -2.34
CA TYR A 397 -7.54 -26.70 -2.25
C TYR A 397 -6.95 -26.63 -3.66
N THR A 398 -6.32 -25.50 -3.95
CA THR A 398 -5.77 -25.15 -5.26
C THR A 398 -4.26 -24.97 -5.18
N ARG A 399 -3.60 -24.80 -6.33
CA ARG A 399 -2.17 -24.52 -6.39
C ARG A 399 -1.78 -23.24 -5.68
N SER A 400 -2.68 -22.25 -5.66
CA SER A 400 -2.50 -21.02 -4.89
C SER A 400 -2.45 -21.27 -3.38
N HIS A 401 -3.16 -22.26 -2.86
CA HIS A 401 -2.99 -22.67 -1.46
C HIS A 401 -1.60 -23.25 -1.24
N LYS A 402 -1.11 -24.11 -2.14
CA LYS A 402 0.25 -24.66 -2.02
C LYS A 402 1.33 -23.59 -2.14
N LEU A 403 1.15 -22.57 -2.99
CA LEU A 403 2.03 -21.41 -3.02
C LEU A 403 2.08 -20.70 -1.66
N GLY A 404 0.93 -20.51 -1.02
CA GLY A 404 0.88 -19.91 0.32
C GLY A 404 1.60 -20.74 1.39
N GLU A 405 1.52 -22.07 1.30
CA GLU A 405 2.32 -22.95 2.16
C GLU A 405 3.82 -22.80 1.91
N LEU A 406 4.22 -22.74 0.64
CA LEU A 406 5.62 -22.57 0.26
C LEU A 406 6.18 -21.21 0.66
N TYR A 407 5.36 -20.15 0.66
CA TYR A 407 5.76 -18.86 1.23
C TYR A 407 6.05 -18.99 2.72
N GLU A 408 5.21 -19.69 3.47
CA GLU A 408 5.48 -19.93 4.89
C GLU A 408 6.69 -20.84 5.13
N GLU A 409 6.86 -21.88 4.31
CA GLU A 409 7.95 -22.85 4.42
C GLU A 409 9.31 -22.25 4.05
N GLU A 410 9.40 -21.49 2.96
CA GLU A 410 10.67 -21.06 2.35
C GLU A 410 11.02 -19.60 2.63
N LEU A 411 10.04 -18.73 2.94
CA LEU A 411 10.25 -17.30 3.19
C LEU A 411 9.97 -16.94 4.66
N TYR A 412 8.73 -17.11 5.13
CA TYR A 412 8.32 -16.61 6.45
C TYR A 412 8.89 -17.44 7.60
N SER A 413 9.32 -18.68 7.34
CA SER A 413 10.04 -19.50 8.32
C SER A 413 11.38 -18.93 8.76
N ARG A 414 11.95 -18.02 7.96
CA ARG A 414 13.23 -17.35 8.23
C ARG A 414 13.11 -16.18 9.19
N VAL A 415 11.88 -15.73 9.46
CA VAL A 415 11.63 -14.69 10.46
C VAL A 415 12.02 -15.23 11.84
N ALA A 416 12.75 -14.43 12.61
CA ALA A 416 13.24 -14.79 13.94
C ALA A 416 12.15 -14.57 15.01
N ASP A 417 10.94 -15.07 14.77
CA ASP A 417 9.74 -14.93 15.61
C ASP A 417 9.48 -16.15 16.51
N ASN A 418 10.45 -17.07 16.60
CA ASN A 418 10.37 -18.37 17.29
C ASN A 418 9.28 -19.32 16.79
N LYS A 419 8.69 -19.08 15.60
CA LYS A 419 7.68 -19.98 15.01
C LYS A 419 8.26 -20.98 14.01
N GLY A 420 9.47 -20.77 13.49
CA GLY A 420 10.11 -21.70 12.54
C GLY A 420 9.20 -22.01 11.36
N HIS A 421 8.89 -23.29 11.10
CA HIS A 421 7.96 -23.68 10.01
C HIS A 421 6.46 -23.67 10.38
N GLN A 422 6.08 -23.20 11.57
CA GLN A 422 4.67 -23.10 11.95
C GLN A 422 3.94 -22.06 11.08
N PRO A 423 2.66 -22.30 10.74
CA PRO A 423 1.88 -21.33 9.99
C PRO A 423 1.67 -20.04 10.81
N ARG A 424 1.65 -18.90 10.12
CA ARG A 424 1.31 -17.61 10.74
C ARG A 424 -0.15 -17.31 10.40
N HIS A 425 -0.88 -16.73 11.35
CA HIS A 425 -2.29 -16.40 11.15
C HIS A 425 -2.53 -14.89 11.15
N MET A 426 -3.48 -14.42 10.34
CA MET A 426 -3.76 -12.99 10.17
C MET A 426 -4.05 -12.26 11.50
N PRO A 427 -4.87 -12.80 12.44
CA PRO A 427 -5.08 -12.14 13.75
C PRO A 427 -3.84 -12.01 14.63
N GLU A 428 -2.83 -12.86 14.41
CA GLU A 428 -1.58 -12.83 15.17
C GLU A 428 -0.67 -11.69 14.72
N LEU A 429 -0.98 -11.01 13.60
CA LEU A 429 -0.26 -9.84 13.10
C LEU A 429 -0.58 -8.56 13.88
N LEU A 430 -1.55 -8.57 14.81
CA LEU A 430 -1.81 -7.42 15.66
C LEU A 430 -0.60 -7.14 16.55
N VAL A 431 0.06 -6.00 16.33
CA VAL A 431 1.25 -5.58 17.06
C VAL A 431 0.88 -5.10 18.46
N ARG A 432 1.62 -5.59 19.46
CA ARG A 432 1.58 -5.10 20.86
C ARG A 432 2.88 -4.37 21.18
N PRO A 433 2.94 -3.04 21.01
CA PRO A 433 4.20 -2.32 21.11
C PRO A 433 4.87 -2.47 22.47
N ALA A 434 6.18 -2.71 22.49
CA ALA A 434 6.96 -2.85 23.71
C ALA A 434 7.30 -1.51 24.40
N HIS A 435 7.05 -0.37 23.74
CA HIS A 435 7.41 0.96 24.22
C HIS A 435 6.26 1.96 24.01
N GLY A 436 6.33 3.13 24.67
CA GLY A 436 5.47 4.29 24.47
C GLY A 436 4.19 4.28 25.31
N LYS A 437 3.45 5.40 25.28
CA LYS A 437 2.29 5.69 26.16
C LYS A 437 1.24 4.56 26.26
N PHE A 438 1.01 3.83 25.18
CA PHE A 438 -0.04 2.79 25.10
C PHE A 438 0.49 1.36 25.24
N GLN A 439 1.69 1.18 25.77
CA GLN A 439 2.26 -0.14 26.07
C GLN A 439 1.32 -0.95 26.97
N GLY A 440 1.15 -2.25 26.66
CA GLY A 440 0.31 -3.17 27.45
C GLY A 440 -1.19 -3.01 27.24
N THR A 441 -1.65 -2.11 26.35
CA THR A 441 -3.07 -1.91 26.03
C THR A 441 -3.47 -2.60 24.71
N ASP A 442 -4.77 -2.67 24.42
CA ASP A 442 -5.26 -3.03 23.08
C ASP A 442 -4.91 -1.91 22.08
N PHE A 443 -3.81 -2.10 21.34
CA PHE A 443 -3.23 -1.06 20.52
C PHE A 443 -3.94 -0.94 19.16
N LYS A 444 -4.58 0.21 18.91
CA LYS A 444 -5.25 0.53 17.64
C LYS A 444 -4.43 1.56 16.86
N PRO A 445 -3.74 1.18 15.76
CA PRO A 445 -2.85 2.08 15.02
C PRO A 445 -3.49 3.41 14.62
N SER A 446 -4.73 3.39 14.09
CA SER A 446 -5.45 4.60 13.66
C SER A 446 -5.61 5.66 14.75
N PHE A 447 -5.65 5.24 16.02
CA PHE A 447 -5.91 6.11 17.16
C PHE A 447 -4.71 6.33 18.07
N HIS A 448 -3.74 5.40 18.10
CA HIS A 448 -2.63 5.42 19.04
C HIS A 448 -1.28 5.81 18.41
N ASN A 449 -1.12 5.68 17.08
CA ASN A 449 0.16 5.99 16.41
C ASN A 449 0.60 7.45 16.57
N TRP A 450 -0.32 8.38 16.82
CA TRP A 450 0.03 9.79 16.93
C TRP A 450 0.95 10.11 18.11
N ARG A 451 1.05 9.24 19.12
CA ARG A 451 1.95 9.36 20.29
C ARG A 451 3.23 8.55 20.14
N ARG A 452 3.74 8.39 18.92
CA ARG A 452 4.90 7.51 18.65
C ARG A 452 5.79 8.09 17.56
N ARG A 453 7.10 8.02 17.74
CA ARG A 453 8.04 8.26 16.64
C ARG A 453 8.05 7.08 15.65
N SER A 454 8.27 5.87 16.16
CA SER A 454 8.25 4.63 15.40
C SER A 454 6.82 4.08 15.33
N LYS A 455 6.19 4.27 14.17
CA LYS A 455 4.79 3.94 13.92
C LYS A 455 4.58 2.43 13.84
N VAL A 456 3.40 1.99 14.22
CA VAL A 456 2.93 0.62 13.98
C VAL A 456 2.16 0.64 12.66
N PRO A 457 2.67 0.01 11.60
CA PRO A 457 1.97 0.02 10.31
C PRO A 457 0.72 -0.87 10.34
N VAL A 458 -0.30 -0.48 9.56
CA VAL A 458 -1.38 -1.37 9.13
C VAL A 458 -0.96 -2.02 7.81
N LEU A 459 -0.96 -3.35 7.76
CA LEU A 459 -0.70 -4.10 6.52
C LEU A 459 -2.00 -4.36 5.75
N LEU A 460 -2.01 -3.97 4.48
CA LEU A 460 -3.06 -4.28 3.52
C LEU A 460 -2.50 -5.24 2.46
N LEU A 461 -3.03 -6.46 2.41
CA LEU A 461 -2.78 -7.41 1.33
C LEU A 461 -3.97 -7.35 0.36
N ASN A 462 -3.78 -6.68 -0.78
CA ASN A 462 -4.86 -6.43 -1.74
C ASN A 462 -4.99 -7.58 -2.75
N THR A 463 -6.22 -7.97 -3.07
CA THR A 463 -6.55 -9.06 -4.00
C THR A 463 -7.77 -8.65 -4.83
N SER A 464 -8.06 -9.37 -5.91
CA SER A 464 -9.22 -9.06 -6.74
C SER A 464 -10.25 -10.18 -6.67
N SER A 465 -11.50 -9.84 -6.36
CA SER A 465 -12.62 -10.77 -6.37
C SER A 465 -13.16 -10.93 -7.78
N LEU A 466 -13.04 -12.14 -8.36
CA LEU A 466 -13.66 -12.44 -9.66
C LEU A 466 -15.19 -12.43 -9.60
N ASN A 467 -15.77 -12.58 -8.41
CA ASN A 467 -17.21 -12.65 -8.23
C ASN A 467 -17.89 -11.29 -8.41
N SER A 468 -17.23 -10.20 -8.03
CA SER A 468 -17.78 -8.84 -7.96
C SER A 468 -16.99 -7.83 -8.80
N GLY A 469 -15.73 -8.13 -9.14
CA GLY A 469 -14.80 -7.18 -9.75
C GLY A 469 -14.19 -6.19 -8.75
N HIS A 470 -14.41 -6.35 -7.44
CA HIS A 470 -13.90 -5.43 -6.42
C HIS A 470 -12.58 -5.90 -5.80
N ASN A 471 -11.85 -4.96 -5.19
CA ASN A 471 -10.75 -5.27 -4.29
C ASN A 471 -11.28 -6.06 -3.08
N TRP A 472 -10.65 -7.19 -2.79
CA TRP A 472 -10.77 -7.92 -1.54
C TRP A 472 -9.46 -7.77 -0.77
N CYS A 473 -9.53 -7.33 0.48
CA CYS A 473 -8.34 -7.04 1.27
C CYS A 473 -8.26 -7.96 2.48
N PHE A 474 -7.04 -8.35 2.84
CA PHE A 474 -6.73 -8.96 4.13
C PHE A 474 -5.91 -8.00 4.99
N THR A 475 -6.35 -7.80 6.23
CA THR A 475 -5.62 -7.07 7.27
C THR A 475 -5.43 -7.98 8.48
N ALA A 476 -4.73 -7.52 9.51
CA ALA A 476 -4.61 -8.25 10.77
C ALA A 476 -5.95 -8.42 11.51
N SER A 477 -6.93 -7.54 11.29
CA SER A 477 -8.18 -7.53 12.07
C SER A 477 -9.40 -8.03 11.29
N TRP A 478 -9.41 -7.86 9.97
CA TRP A 478 -10.54 -8.18 9.10
C TRP A 478 -10.10 -8.66 7.71
N MET A 479 -11.02 -9.32 7.01
CA MET A 479 -10.91 -9.63 5.58
C MET A 479 -12.22 -9.28 4.85
N GLY A 480 -12.16 -9.05 3.55
CA GLY A 480 -13.31 -8.81 2.69
C GLY A 480 -13.19 -7.58 1.81
N GLU A 481 -14.28 -7.19 1.16
CA GLU A 481 -14.29 -6.00 0.31
C GLU A 481 -14.44 -4.74 1.17
N PRO A 482 -13.52 -3.76 1.07
CA PRO A 482 -13.69 -2.49 1.72
C PRO A 482 -14.91 -1.74 1.14
N PRO A 483 -15.47 -0.78 1.89
CA PRO A 483 -16.52 0.10 1.36
C PRO A 483 -16.04 0.75 0.05
N GLY A 484 -16.89 0.74 -0.98
CA GLY A 484 -16.57 1.23 -2.32
C GLY A 484 -17.69 2.11 -2.89
N LEU A 485 -17.42 2.70 -4.06
CA LEU A 485 -18.39 3.50 -4.80
C LEU A 485 -19.60 2.63 -5.17
N ILE A 486 -20.81 3.13 -5.00
CA ILE A 486 -22.07 2.46 -5.38
C ILE A 486 -22.92 3.27 -6.38
N ASP A 487 -22.44 4.44 -6.82
CA ASP A 487 -23.21 5.32 -7.72
C ASP A 487 -23.28 4.78 -9.16
N ILE A 488 -22.26 4.02 -9.56
CA ILE A 488 -22.14 3.42 -10.90
C ILE A 488 -22.07 1.89 -10.79
N ASP A 489 -21.44 1.40 -9.73
CA ASP A 489 -21.31 -0.02 -9.44
C ASP A 489 -22.58 -0.56 -8.77
N SER A 490 -23.29 -1.43 -9.49
CA SER A 490 -24.49 -2.13 -9.02
C SER A 490 -24.21 -3.58 -8.61
N ASN A 491 -22.95 -4.02 -8.59
CA ASN A 491 -22.59 -5.38 -8.21
C ASN A 491 -22.80 -5.61 -6.72
N GLN A 492 -23.13 -6.86 -6.37
CA GLN A 492 -23.20 -7.25 -4.96
C GLN A 492 -21.82 -7.18 -4.31
N ARG A 493 -21.75 -6.56 -3.12
CA ARG A 493 -20.49 -6.36 -2.38
C ARG A 493 -20.36 -7.37 -1.25
N TYR A 494 -19.23 -8.07 -1.22
CA TYR A 494 -18.89 -9.02 -0.14
C TYR A 494 -18.28 -8.25 1.04
N ARG A 495 -19.17 -7.70 1.88
CA ARG A 495 -18.82 -6.84 3.02
C ARG A 495 -17.71 -7.47 3.88
N ARG A 496 -16.71 -6.67 4.25
CA ARG A 496 -15.69 -7.07 5.22
C ARG A 496 -16.25 -7.52 6.57
N LEU A 497 -15.61 -8.51 7.17
CA LEU A 497 -15.87 -9.03 8.51
C LEU A 497 -14.59 -9.11 9.34
N TYR A 498 -14.72 -8.96 10.65
CA TYR A 498 -13.61 -9.19 11.58
C TYR A 498 -13.38 -10.69 11.78
N TYR A 499 -12.14 -11.14 11.97
CA TYR A 499 -11.87 -12.59 12.12
C TYR A 499 -12.61 -13.20 13.31
N ALA A 500 -12.83 -12.46 14.39
CA ALA A 500 -13.62 -12.94 15.53
C ALA A 500 -15.08 -13.30 15.16
N GLN A 501 -15.61 -12.70 14.09
CA GLN A 501 -16.96 -12.93 13.55
C GLN A 501 -16.98 -14.01 12.46
N ALA A 502 -15.81 -14.43 11.97
CA ALA A 502 -15.73 -15.41 10.89
C ALA A 502 -16.11 -16.83 11.38
N PRO A 503 -16.55 -17.71 10.48
CA PRO A 503 -16.67 -19.15 10.77
C PRO A 503 -15.37 -19.73 11.31
N ASP A 504 -15.43 -20.79 12.12
CA ASP A 504 -14.27 -21.33 12.86
C ASP A 504 -13.07 -21.67 11.97
N HIS A 505 -13.29 -22.19 10.76
CA HIS A 505 -12.22 -22.51 9.81
C HIS A 505 -11.51 -21.27 9.23
N LEU A 506 -12.12 -20.09 9.32
CA LEU A 506 -11.58 -18.82 8.82
C LEU A 506 -11.09 -17.89 9.94
N LYS A 507 -11.39 -18.18 11.21
CA LYS A 507 -10.88 -17.39 12.36
C LYS A 507 -9.35 -17.36 12.40
N LYS A 508 -8.69 -18.45 11.98
CA LYS A 508 -7.22 -18.57 11.89
C LYS A 508 -6.76 -18.61 10.44
N TYR A 509 -7.17 -17.63 9.65
CA TYR A 509 -6.76 -17.54 8.25
C TYR A 509 -5.23 -17.37 8.13
N ARG A 510 -4.57 -18.13 7.24
CA ARG A 510 -3.09 -18.15 7.12
C ARG A 510 -2.58 -16.92 6.37
N VAL A 511 -1.46 -16.37 6.83
CA VAL A 511 -0.76 -15.25 6.17
C VAL A 511 -0.27 -15.68 4.79
N GLY A 512 0.26 -16.89 4.67
CA GLY A 512 0.67 -17.45 3.37
C GLY A 512 -0.48 -17.50 2.36
N TYR A 513 -1.69 -17.86 2.79
CA TYR A 513 -2.87 -17.88 1.91
C TYR A 513 -3.31 -16.47 1.50
N ALA A 514 -3.28 -15.50 2.41
CA ALA A 514 -3.57 -14.11 2.06
C ALA A 514 -2.57 -13.54 1.04
N ALA A 515 -1.26 -13.79 1.24
CA ALA A 515 -0.22 -13.39 0.30
C ALA A 515 -0.37 -14.11 -1.06
N ALA A 516 -0.69 -15.39 -1.07
CA ALA A 516 -0.92 -16.16 -2.30
C ALA A 516 -2.18 -15.76 -3.05
N ALA A 517 -3.25 -15.36 -2.36
CA ALA A 517 -4.42 -14.75 -3.00
C ALA A 517 -4.02 -13.47 -3.75
N SER A 518 -3.12 -12.66 -3.16
CA SER A 518 -2.61 -11.44 -3.78
C SER A 518 -1.67 -11.68 -4.97
N SER A 519 -1.03 -12.85 -5.06
CA SER A 519 -0.04 -13.18 -6.11
C SER A 519 -0.47 -14.26 -7.10
N CYS A 520 -1.72 -14.72 -7.05
CA CYS A 520 -2.23 -15.75 -7.97
C CYS A 520 -2.66 -15.14 -9.32
N VAL A 521 -1.65 -14.90 -10.17
CA VAL A 521 -1.81 -14.31 -11.51
C VAL A 521 -2.76 -15.13 -12.39
N PRO A 522 -3.83 -14.52 -12.96
CA PRO A 522 -4.75 -15.21 -13.86
C PRO A 522 -4.05 -15.89 -15.04
N GLY A 523 -4.48 -17.10 -15.37
CA GLY A 523 -3.90 -17.91 -16.46
C GLY A 523 -2.64 -18.70 -16.06
N LEU A 524 -1.93 -18.30 -15.00
CA LEU A 524 -0.79 -19.04 -14.47
C LEU A 524 -1.17 -19.91 -13.26
N PHE A 525 -2.02 -19.40 -12.37
CA PHE A 525 -2.48 -20.10 -11.18
C PHE A 525 -4.02 -20.10 -11.08
N GLU A 526 -4.58 -21.16 -10.49
CA GLU A 526 -6.00 -21.20 -10.17
C GLU A 526 -6.34 -20.17 -9.07
N PRO A 527 -7.52 -19.52 -9.10
CA PRO A 527 -7.92 -18.60 -8.04
C PRO A 527 -7.83 -19.24 -6.65
N LEU A 528 -7.53 -18.43 -5.63
CA LEU A 528 -7.69 -18.86 -4.26
C LEU A 528 -9.17 -18.82 -3.88
N VAL A 529 -9.65 -19.88 -3.23
CA VAL A 529 -11.09 -20.08 -2.96
C VAL A 529 -11.35 -19.94 -1.47
N ILE A 530 -12.31 -19.09 -1.09
CA ILE A 530 -12.89 -19.03 0.25
C ILE A 530 -14.31 -19.58 0.19
N ASP A 531 -14.49 -20.77 0.75
CA ASP A 531 -15.76 -21.48 0.84
C ASP A 531 -16.44 -21.28 2.19
N GLN A 532 -17.77 -21.47 2.20
CA GLN A 532 -18.61 -21.47 3.42
C GLN A 532 -18.56 -20.16 4.22
N LEU A 533 -18.22 -19.05 3.56
CA LEU A 533 -18.34 -17.71 4.14
C LEU A 533 -19.68 -17.05 3.79
N TYR A 534 -20.19 -17.32 2.58
CA TYR A 534 -21.47 -16.81 2.09
C TYR A 534 -22.35 -17.97 1.63
N GLU A 535 -23.65 -17.86 1.90
CA GLU A 535 -24.60 -18.90 1.52
C GLU A 535 -24.59 -19.13 0.00
N SER A 536 -24.50 -20.40 -0.41
CA SER A 536 -24.50 -20.84 -1.81
C SER A 536 -23.41 -20.22 -2.72
N ARG A 537 -22.33 -19.66 -2.14
CA ARG A 537 -21.31 -18.93 -2.91
C ARG A 537 -19.90 -19.15 -2.36
N SER A 538 -18.97 -19.33 -3.28
CA SER A 538 -17.52 -19.36 -3.01
C SER A 538 -16.89 -18.08 -3.55
N VAL A 539 -16.08 -17.41 -2.72
CA VAL A 539 -15.31 -16.24 -3.17
C VAL A 539 -14.04 -16.75 -3.87
N LYS A 540 -13.81 -16.27 -5.10
CA LYS A 540 -12.65 -16.61 -5.92
C LYS A 540 -11.76 -15.39 -6.06
N LEU A 541 -10.59 -15.46 -5.45
CA LEU A 541 -9.62 -14.38 -5.39
C LEU A 541 -8.50 -14.63 -6.39
N VAL A 542 -8.13 -13.58 -7.11
CA VAL A 542 -6.95 -13.53 -7.97
C VAL A 542 -6.04 -12.38 -7.57
N ASP A 543 -4.90 -12.30 -8.23
CA ASP A 543 -3.91 -11.24 -8.04
C ASP A 543 -4.54 -9.84 -7.91
N GLY A 544 -4.08 -9.07 -6.92
CA GLY A 544 -4.59 -7.71 -6.65
C GLY A 544 -4.36 -6.74 -7.82
N GLY A 545 -3.36 -7.01 -8.66
CA GLY A 545 -3.01 -6.20 -9.82
C GLY A 545 -4.04 -6.21 -10.95
N VAL A 546 -5.09 -7.04 -10.86
CA VAL A 546 -6.26 -6.95 -11.73
C VAL A 546 -7.10 -5.72 -11.40
N HIS A 547 -7.17 -5.32 -10.13
CA HIS A 547 -7.95 -4.16 -9.66
C HIS A 547 -7.12 -2.90 -9.46
N ASP A 548 -6.04 -2.99 -8.67
CA ASP A 548 -5.11 -1.88 -8.36
C ASP A 548 -3.72 -2.49 -8.20
N ASN A 549 -2.87 -2.36 -9.23
CA ASN A 549 -1.55 -2.96 -9.22
C ASN A 549 -0.52 -2.13 -8.45
N GLN A 550 -0.76 -0.84 -8.28
CA GLN A 550 0.13 0.07 -7.55
C GLN A 550 -0.08 -0.04 -6.03
N GLY A 551 -1.25 -0.48 -5.59
CA GLY A 551 -1.68 -0.53 -4.20
C GLY A 551 -2.05 0.84 -3.62
N VAL A 552 -2.21 1.87 -4.45
CA VAL A 552 -2.39 3.26 -4.00
C VAL A 552 -3.80 3.54 -3.49
N GLN A 553 -4.81 2.82 -3.99
CA GLN A 553 -6.19 2.98 -3.53
C GLN A 553 -6.33 2.61 -2.05
N GLY A 554 -5.61 1.58 -1.60
CA GLY A 554 -5.55 1.18 -0.18
C GLY A 554 -5.01 2.31 0.71
N LEU A 555 -3.98 3.01 0.28
CA LEU A 555 -3.40 4.14 1.03
C LEU A 555 -4.36 5.34 1.11
N LEU A 556 -5.05 5.64 0.01
CA LEU A 556 -6.06 6.72 -0.03
C LEU A 556 -7.27 6.39 0.87
N ASN A 557 -7.72 5.14 0.88
CA ASN A 557 -8.81 4.69 1.75
C ASN A 557 -8.43 4.79 3.23
N GLU A 558 -7.16 4.59 3.57
CA GLU A 558 -6.61 4.80 4.91
C GLU A 558 -6.25 6.27 5.19
N ALA A 559 -6.60 7.22 4.32
CA ALA A 559 -6.33 8.65 4.47
C ALA A 559 -4.85 8.99 4.69
N CYS A 560 -3.94 8.25 4.03
CA CYS A 560 -2.53 8.64 3.96
C CYS A 560 -2.40 9.94 3.14
N THR A 561 -1.65 10.91 3.67
CA THR A 561 -1.45 12.21 3.03
C THR A 561 -0.03 12.38 2.47
N LEU A 562 0.92 11.57 2.92
CA LEU A 562 2.26 11.45 2.33
C LEU A 562 2.40 10.05 1.72
N VAL A 563 2.34 9.95 0.40
CA VAL A 563 2.34 8.67 -0.32
C VAL A 563 3.73 8.36 -0.85
N LEU A 564 4.26 7.19 -0.48
CA LEU A 564 5.49 6.61 -1.03
C LEU A 564 5.12 5.42 -1.91
N CYS A 565 5.03 5.62 -3.22
CA CYS A 565 4.71 4.56 -4.18
C CYS A 565 5.97 4.00 -4.85
N SER A 566 6.24 2.73 -4.62
CA SER A 566 7.22 1.94 -5.36
C SER A 566 6.48 1.10 -6.40
N ASP A 567 6.50 1.54 -7.65
CA ASP A 567 5.74 0.91 -8.75
C ASP A 567 6.64 0.06 -9.65
N ALA A 568 6.78 -1.21 -9.29
CA ALA A 568 7.43 -2.27 -10.06
C ALA A 568 6.43 -3.14 -10.86
N SER A 569 5.23 -2.63 -11.14
CA SER A 569 4.22 -3.34 -11.93
C SER A 569 4.77 -3.82 -13.28
N GLY A 570 4.15 -4.85 -13.85
CA GLY A 570 4.31 -5.13 -15.27
C GLY A 570 3.89 -3.89 -16.05
N GLN A 571 4.84 -3.22 -16.72
CA GLN A 571 4.55 -2.08 -17.59
C GLN A 571 4.41 -2.59 -19.01
N MET A 572 3.38 -2.12 -19.72
CA MET A 572 3.14 -2.50 -21.10
C MET A 572 4.32 -2.02 -21.98
N GLY A 573 4.87 -2.93 -22.77
CA GLY A 573 5.94 -2.62 -23.73
C GLY A 573 5.41 -2.43 -25.15
N ASP A 574 6.19 -1.74 -25.97
CA ASP A 574 5.92 -1.63 -27.40
C ASP A 574 6.04 -2.99 -28.09
N GLU A 575 5.04 -3.34 -28.89
CA GLU A 575 5.08 -4.49 -29.80
C GLU A 575 5.01 -3.98 -31.23
N LYS A 576 6.07 -4.21 -32.00
CA LYS A 576 6.15 -3.78 -33.41
C LYS A 576 5.06 -4.45 -34.26
N ASN A 577 4.83 -5.73 -34.01
CA ASN A 577 3.83 -6.54 -34.69
C ASN A 577 3.12 -7.38 -33.62
N PRO A 578 2.04 -6.86 -33.01
CA PRO A 578 1.28 -7.62 -32.02
C PRO A 578 0.62 -8.83 -32.67
N ALA A 579 0.36 -9.86 -31.88
CA ALA A 579 -0.37 -11.04 -32.33
C ALA A 579 -1.79 -10.67 -32.79
N ASP A 580 -2.22 -11.24 -33.92
CA ASP A 580 -3.53 -11.03 -34.54
C ASP A 580 -4.50 -12.20 -34.32
N ASP A 581 -4.05 -13.27 -33.67
CA ASP A 581 -4.90 -14.37 -33.25
C ASP A 581 -5.77 -13.98 -32.04
N PRO A 582 -6.98 -14.57 -31.89
CA PRO A 582 -7.89 -14.21 -30.81
C PRO A 582 -7.29 -14.29 -29.40
N GLY A 583 -6.37 -15.22 -29.15
CA GLY A 583 -5.73 -15.38 -27.84
C GLY A 583 -4.70 -14.27 -27.58
N GLY A 584 -3.86 -13.99 -28.57
CA GLY A 584 -2.89 -12.89 -28.53
C GLY A 584 -3.56 -11.53 -28.35
N VAL A 585 -4.62 -11.26 -29.11
CA VAL A 585 -5.40 -10.01 -29.00
C VAL A 585 -5.99 -9.85 -27.59
N LEU A 586 -6.59 -10.90 -27.02
CA LEU A 586 -7.17 -10.85 -25.67
C LEU A 586 -6.12 -10.46 -24.62
N LEU A 587 -4.93 -11.08 -24.66
CA LEU A 587 -3.84 -10.77 -23.71
C LEU A 587 -3.33 -9.34 -23.89
N ARG A 588 -3.20 -8.87 -25.14
CA ARG A 588 -2.80 -7.49 -25.44
C ARG A 588 -3.84 -6.48 -24.94
N THR A 589 -5.14 -6.76 -25.11
CA THR A 589 -6.23 -5.91 -24.59
C THR A 589 -6.19 -5.81 -23.07
N VAL A 590 -5.97 -6.92 -22.35
CA VAL A 590 -5.84 -6.88 -20.88
C VAL A 590 -4.67 -5.98 -20.47
N SER A 591 -3.54 -6.05 -21.18
CA SER A 591 -2.37 -5.21 -20.91
C SER A 591 -2.66 -3.72 -21.11
N VAL A 592 -3.39 -3.36 -22.18
CA VAL A 592 -3.84 -1.98 -22.46
C VAL A 592 -4.73 -1.45 -21.34
N LEU A 593 -5.71 -2.25 -20.88
CA LEU A 593 -6.62 -1.84 -19.81
C LEU A 593 -5.87 -1.63 -18.49
N GLN A 594 -4.95 -2.54 -18.14
CA GLN A 594 -4.15 -2.42 -16.91
C GLN A 594 -3.23 -1.20 -16.94
N ASP A 595 -2.60 -0.91 -18.08
CA ASP A 595 -1.74 0.28 -18.20
C ASP A 595 -2.56 1.58 -18.09
N ARG A 596 -3.76 1.60 -18.69
CA ARG A 596 -4.68 2.75 -18.54
C ARG A 596 -5.12 2.98 -17.11
N VAL A 597 -5.43 1.92 -16.35
CA VAL A 597 -5.77 2.01 -14.91
C VAL A 597 -4.59 2.58 -14.13
N ARG A 598 -3.40 2.03 -14.33
CA ARG A 598 -2.15 2.49 -13.70
C ARG A 598 -1.88 3.97 -13.94
N GLU A 599 -2.12 4.47 -15.16
CA GLU A 599 -2.01 5.90 -15.48
C GLU A 599 -3.08 6.75 -14.78
N ALA A 600 -4.33 6.27 -14.72
CA ALA A 600 -5.42 6.97 -14.06
C ALA A 600 -5.17 7.14 -12.55
N GLU A 601 -4.65 6.09 -11.90
CA GLU A 601 -4.26 6.12 -10.48
C GLU A 601 -3.14 7.14 -10.21
N TYR A 602 -2.11 7.17 -11.07
CA TYR A 602 -1.06 8.18 -10.97
C TYR A 602 -1.59 9.61 -11.17
N LEU A 603 -2.49 9.83 -12.14
CA LEU A 603 -3.11 11.14 -12.37
C LEU A 603 -3.98 11.58 -11.18
N ASP A 604 -4.71 10.67 -10.53
CA ASP A 604 -5.48 10.98 -9.32
C ASP A 604 -4.56 11.46 -8.19
N LEU A 605 -3.44 10.77 -7.93
CA LEU A 605 -2.44 11.21 -6.95
C LEU A 605 -1.88 12.61 -7.28
N ARG A 606 -1.61 12.89 -8.56
CA ARG A 606 -1.13 14.21 -9.00
C ARG A 606 -2.17 15.31 -8.77
N ASN A 607 -3.42 15.07 -9.15
CA ASN A 607 -4.51 16.03 -8.95
C ASN A 607 -4.71 16.36 -7.47
N ARG A 608 -4.61 15.36 -6.58
CA ARG A 608 -4.74 15.56 -5.13
C ARG A 608 -3.55 16.30 -4.52
N LEU A 609 -2.34 16.08 -5.04
CA LEU A 609 -1.16 16.84 -4.65
C LEU A 609 -1.28 18.31 -5.08
N ASP A 610 -1.77 18.57 -6.29
CA ASP A 610 -1.97 19.93 -6.80
C ASP A 610 -3.12 20.65 -6.08
N SER A 611 -4.09 19.91 -5.53
CA SER A 611 -5.15 20.45 -4.69
C SER A 611 -4.82 20.58 -3.20
N PHE A 612 -3.61 20.18 -2.79
CA PHE A 612 -3.12 20.14 -1.41
C PHE A 612 -3.88 19.17 -0.50
N ALA A 613 -4.69 18.27 -1.07
CA ALA A 613 -5.30 17.17 -0.32
C ALA A 613 -4.26 16.10 0.07
N LEU A 614 -3.14 16.03 -0.66
CA LEU A 614 -1.93 15.30 -0.27
C LEU A 614 -0.81 16.28 0.09
N GLU A 615 -0.05 15.94 1.13
CA GLU A 615 1.15 16.65 1.58
C GLU A 615 2.36 16.35 0.68
N GLY A 616 2.41 15.15 0.11
CA GLY A 616 3.48 14.77 -0.80
C GLY A 616 3.26 13.43 -1.49
N VAL A 617 3.83 13.30 -2.68
CA VAL A 617 3.83 12.06 -3.46
C VAL A 617 5.25 11.76 -3.92
N PHE A 618 5.80 10.67 -3.41
CA PHE A 618 6.95 9.98 -3.99
C PHE A 618 6.43 8.88 -4.91
N PHE A 619 6.92 8.85 -6.14
CA PHE A 619 6.51 7.86 -7.13
C PHE A 619 7.70 7.53 -8.02
N ILE A 620 8.07 6.24 -8.10
CA ILE A 620 9.09 5.70 -9.01
C ILE A 620 8.54 4.48 -9.72
N HIS A 621 9.01 4.24 -10.94
CA HIS A 621 8.68 3.03 -11.70
C HIS A 621 9.87 2.54 -12.53
N MET A 622 9.88 1.25 -12.87
CA MET A 622 11.06 0.60 -13.46
C MET A 622 11.46 1.12 -14.85
N GLN A 623 10.54 1.67 -15.63
CA GLN A 623 10.83 2.30 -16.92
C GLN A 623 11.16 3.80 -16.81
N LYS A 624 11.38 4.35 -15.61
CA LYS A 624 11.71 5.77 -15.44
C LYS A 624 12.97 6.14 -16.23
N ASP A 625 12.88 7.23 -16.98
CA ASP A 625 13.89 7.75 -17.93
C ASP A 625 14.15 6.89 -19.19
N LEU A 626 13.39 5.81 -19.41
CA LEU A 626 13.33 5.10 -20.69
C LEU A 626 12.31 5.82 -21.58
N VAL A 627 12.72 6.94 -22.18
CA VAL A 627 11.83 7.83 -22.95
C VAL A 627 11.24 7.09 -24.16
N GLY A 628 9.90 7.01 -24.22
CA GLY A 628 9.18 6.57 -25.41
C GLY A 628 9.35 7.59 -26.54
N ARG A 629 9.71 7.12 -27.74
CA ARG A 629 9.85 7.98 -28.92
C ARG A 629 8.55 7.96 -29.71
N SER A 630 8.05 9.12 -30.13
CA SER A 630 7.03 9.16 -31.18
C SER A 630 7.60 8.56 -32.45
N LEU A 631 6.85 7.68 -33.10
CA LEU A 631 7.19 7.18 -34.43
C LEU A 631 6.48 8.06 -35.45
N ASP A 632 7.24 8.60 -36.39
CA ASP A 632 6.70 9.27 -37.56
C ASP A 632 6.22 8.21 -38.56
N TRP A 633 5.09 8.46 -39.23
CA TRP A 633 4.63 7.58 -40.31
C TRP A 633 5.53 7.76 -41.55
N ILE A 634 5.46 6.79 -42.47
CA ILE A 634 6.19 6.87 -43.75
C ILE A 634 5.74 8.15 -44.48
N ASP A 635 6.70 8.96 -44.93
CA ASP A 635 6.47 10.26 -45.58
C ASP A 635 5.82 11.34 -44.69
N CYS A 636 6.08 11.31 -43.37
CA CYS A 636 5.68 12.38 -42.45
C CYS A 636 6.31 13.74 -42.84
N GLN A 637 5.46 14.75 -43.06
CA GLN A 637 5.87 16.09 -43.48
C GLN A 637 6.22 17.02 -42.31
N ASP A 638 5.86 16.63 -41.08
CA ASP A 638 6.13 17.37 -39.84
C ASP A 638 6.89 16.46 -38.87
N LEU A 639 8.15 16.23 -39.20
CA LEU A 639 9.04 15.37 -38.43
C LEU A 639 9.19 15.93 -37.01
N LYS A 640 8.89 15.11 -36.01
CA LYS A 640 9.11 15.52 -34.63
C LYS A 640 10.63 15.60 -34.36
N PRO A 641 11.11 16.67 -33.70
CA PRO A 641 12.53 16.80 -33.40
C PRO A 641 13.00 15.61 -32.55
N ALA A 642 14.12 15.00 -32.96
CA ALA A 642 14.74 13.93 -32.20
C ALA A 642 15.09 14.43 -30.81
N ILE A 643 14.51 13.82 -29.78
CA ILE A 643 14.89 14.10 -28.40
C ILE A 643 16.32 13.60 -28.22
N ALA A 644 17.23 14.47 -27.77
CA ALA A 644 18.59 14.08 -27.44
C ALA A 644 18.56 12.98 -26.38
N ASP A 645 18.86 11.74 -26.79
CA ASP A 645 18.78 10.57 -25.93
C ASP A 645 20.12 10.37 -25.22
N THR A 646 20.15 10.64 -23.93
CA THR A 646 21.31 10.32 -23.09
C THR A 646 21.45 8.82 -22.95
N GLU A 647 22.67 8.29 -22.96
CA GLU A 647 22.91 6.85 -22.75
C GLU A 647 22.63 6.41 -21.30
N LEU A 648 22.72 7.33 -20.34
CA LEU A 648 22.47 7.10 -18.93
C LEU A 648 21.12 7.68 -18.51
N THR A 649 20.47 7.02 -17.55
CA THR A 649 19.34 7.57 -16.80
C THR A 649 19.79 8.69 -15.86
N SER A 650 18.85 9.48 -15.35
CA SER A 650 19.17 10.55 -14.39
C SER A 650 19.70 10.03 -13.04
N TYR A 651 19.58 8.74 -12.79
CA TYR A 651 20.09 8.03 -11.61
C TYR A 651 21.36 7.22 -11.91
N GLY A 652 21.93 7.31 -13.12
CA GLY A 652 23.27 6.81 -13.43
C GLY A 652 23.35 5.35 -13.88
N ILE A 653 22.25 4.74 -14.32
CA ILE A 653 22.25 3.40 -14.94
C ILE A 653 22.20 3.55 -16.46
N ALA A 654 22.96 2.74 -17.19
CA ALA A 654 22.88 2.66 -18.65
C ALA A 654 21.47 2.26 -19.08
N LYS A 655 20.85 3.02 -19.99
CA LYS A 655 19.45 2.82 -20.37
C LYS A 655 19.18 1.44 -20.96
N ASP A 656 20.14 0.85 -21.67
CA ASP A 656 20.02 -0.50 -22.20
C ASP A 656 20.00 -1.57 -21.08
N LEU A 657 20.83 -1.40 -20.04
CA LEU A 657 20.80 -2.27 -18.86
C LEU A 657 19.53 -2.06 -18.05
N GLN A 658 19.09 -0.81 -17.86
CA GLN A 658 17.83 -0.51 -17.17
C GLN A 658 16.63 -1.12 -17.90
N ALA A 659 16.58 -1.06 -19.23
CA ALA A 659 15.54 -1.73 -20.02
C ALA A 659 15.56 -3.25 -19.83
N LYS A 660 16.75 -3.87 -19.74
CA LYS A 660 16.89 -5.31 -19.42
C LYS A 660 16.45 -5.63 -17.99
N ILE A 661 16.75 -4.78 -17.00
CA ILE A 661 16.28 -4.94 -15.62
C ILE A 661 14.75 -4.85 -15.56
N ALA A 662 14.16 -3.85 -16.21
CA ALA A 662 12.71 -3.66 -16.24
C ALA A 662 11.97 -4.79 -16.97
N SER A 663 12.65 -5.47 -17.92
CA SER A 663 12.09 -6.61 -18.67
C SER A 663 12.38 -7.97 -18.04
N LEU A 664 13.04 -8.04 -16.89
CA LEU A 664 13.13 -9.28 -16.13
C LEU A 664 11.73 -9.86 -15.92
N ARG A 665 11.65 -11.19 -15.89
CA ARG A 665 10.38 -11.92 -15.76
C ARG A 665 9.68 -11.61 -14.43
N THR A 666 8.35 -11.67 -14.44
CA THR A 666 7.50 -11.52 -13.24
C THR A 666 7.18 -12.85 -12.56
N ASP A 667 8.05 -13.85 -12.73
CA ASP A 667 7.81 -15.24 -12.30
C ASP A 667 8.11 -15.47 -10.80
N LEU A 668 7.61 -16.60 -10.27
CA LEU A 668 7.85 -17.05 -8.89
C LEU A 668 8.94 -18.15 -8.82
N ASP A 669 9.86 -18.15 -9.76
CA ASP A 669 10.99 -19.08 -9.82
C ASP A 669 12.25 -18.50 -9.14
N SER A 670 13.36 -19.24 -9.20
CA SER A 670 14.64 -18.78 -8.65
C SER A 670 15.14 -17.52 -9.34
N PHE A 671 15.67 -16.57 -8.57
CA PHE A 671 16.46 -15.43 -9.06
C PHE A 671 17.92 -15.59 -8.64
N THR A 672 18.83 -15.28 -9.55
CA THR A 672 20.27 -15.27 -9.24
C THR A 672 20.65 -14.02 -8.45
N GLU A 673 21.83 -14.03 -7.81
CA GLU A 673 22.37 -12.84 -7.13
C GLU A 673 22.49 -11.65 -8.09
N VAL A 674 22.98 -11.87 -9.31
CA VAL A 674 23.13 -10.81 -10.31
C VAL A 674 21.77 -10.20 -10.69
N GLU A 675 20.73 -11.01 -10.90
CA GLU A 675 19.39 -10.51 -11.22
C GLU A 675 18.78 -9.74 -10.04
N ALA A 676 18.82 -10.34 -8.84
CA ALA A 676 18.26 -9.75 -7.63
C ALA A 676 18.96 -8.43 -7.26
N TYR A 677 20.29 -8.41 -7.30
CA TYR A 677 21.09 -7.23 -6.97
C TYR A 677 20.98 -6.13 -8.02
N ALA A 678 20.84 -6.46 -9.32
CA ALA A 678 20.56 -5.42 -10.32
C ALA A 678 19.21 -4.74 -10.09
N LEU A 679 18.18 -5.50 -9.70
CA LEU A 679 16.87 -4.96 -9.32
C LEU A 679 16.94 -4.09 -8.07
N MET A 680 17.60 -4.57 -7.01
CA MET A 680 17.81 -3.78 -5.78
C MET A 680 18.60 -2.50 -6.04
N ALA A 681 19.70 -2.57 -6.80
CA ALA A 681 20.49 -1.40 -7.17
C ALA A 681 19.67 -0.37 -7.97
N SER A 682 18.87 -0.83 -8.94
CA SER A 682 17.95 0.02 -9.69
C SER A 682 16.95 0.73 -8.78
N GLY A 683 16.26 -0.01 -7.89
CA GLY A 683 15.30 0.56 -6.93
C GLY A 683 15.94 1.56 -5.97
N TYR A 684 17.12 1.24 -5.44
CA TYR A 684 17.87 2.12 -4.54
C TYR A 684 18.28 3.43 -5.23
N MET A 685 18.91 3.36 -6.40
CA MET A 685 19.41 4.52 -7.13
C MET A 685 18.27 5.42 -7.63
N MET A 686 17.16 4.83 -8.09
CA MET A 686 15.96 5.59 -8.45
C MET A 686 15.35 6.31 -7.24
N THR A 687 15.31 5.65 -6.08
CA THR A 687 14.79 6.23 -4.84
C THR A 687 15.64 7.42 -4.40
N GLU A 688 16.96 7.25 -4.39
CA GLU A 688 17.90 8.32 -4.05
C GLU A 688 17.69 9.55 -4.95
N GLN A 689 17.63 9.33 -6.27
CA GLN A 689 17.44 10.42 -7.22
C GLN A 689 16.06 11.08 -7.09
N GLN A 690 15.00 10.29 -6.90
CA GLN A 690 13.64 10.82 -6.74
C GLN A 690 13.53 11.69 -5.47
N LEU A 691 14.11 11.26 -4.36
CA LEU A 691 14.14 12.04 -3.12
C LEU A 691 14.86 13.37 -3.32
N LYS A 692 16.01 13.39 -4.02
CA LYS A 692 16.73 14.63 -4.36
C LYS A 692 15.93 15.55 -5.28
N VAL A 693 15.19 15.01 -6.24
CA VAL A 693 14.30 15.80 -7.12
C VAL A 693 13.17 16.45 -6.32
N LEU A 694 12.51 15.67 -5.47
CA LEU A 694 11.43 16.17 -4.61
C LEU A 694 11.94 17.23 -3.64
N ASP A 695 13.09 17.02 -3.02
CA ASP A 695 13.71 17.98 -2.11
C ASP A 695 14.06 19.29 -2.81
N ARG A 696 14.69 19.24 -3.99
CA ARG A 696 14.95 20.45 -4.79
C ARG A 696 13.68 21.21 -5.14
N GLN A 697 12.61 20.50 -5.51
CA GLN A 697 11.32 21.14 -5.79
C GLN A 697 10.72 21.75 -4.52
N HIS A 698 10.83 21.07 -3.38
CA HIS A 698 10.37 21.55 -2.08
C HIS A 698 11.09 22.83 -1.65
N LYS A 699 12.43 22.88 -1.83
CA LYS A 699 13.21 24.11 -1.63
C LYS A 699 12.84 25.22 -2.63
N LYS A 700 12.57 24.88 -3.90
CA LYS A 700 12.11 25.85 -4.91
C LYS A 700 10.73 26.42 -4.60
N ASP A 701 9.87 25.62 -4.00
CA ASP A 701 8.60 26.05 -3.43
C ASP A 701 8.81 26.90 -2.15
N GLY A 702 10.07 27.18 -1.79
CA GLY A 702 10.59 28.02 -0.70
C GLY A 702 10.23 27.53 0.69
N LYS A 703 10.30 26.21 0.86
CA LYS A 703 10.36 25.54 2.15
C LYS A 703 11.82 25.33 2.54
N SER A 704 12.15 25.56 3.80
CA SER A 704 13.53 25.50 4.31
C SER A 704 13.89 24.12 4.86
N ASP A 705 12.91 23.30 5.24
CA ASP A 705 13.06 21.92 5.69
C ASP A 705 13.17 20.94 4.52
N ASN A 706 13.54 19.68 4.78
CA ASN A 706 13.66 18.68 3.72
C ASN A 706 12.29 18.11 3.34
N TRP A 707 12.16 17.62 2.10
CA TRP A 707 10.90 17.00 1.64
C TRP A 707 10.50 15.83 2.54
N GLY A 708 9.23 15.85 3.01
CA GLY A 708 8.70 14.88 3.96
C GLY A 708 9.39 14.90 5.34
N GLY A 709 10.24 15.89 5.63
CA GLY A 709 11.07 15.94 6.84
C GLY A 709 12.05 14.76 6.95
N PHE A 710 12.47 14.17 5.82
CA PHE A 710 13.41 13.03 5.80
C PHE A 710 14.88 13.50 5.71
N GLU A 711 15.80 12.61 6.06
CA GLU A 711 17.24 12.84 5.92
C GLU A 711 17.71 12.58 4.48
N ILE A 712 17.27 13.40 3.52
CA ILE A 712 17.46 13.16 2.08
C ILE A 712 18.94 12.95 1.69
N ASN A 713 19.85 13.65 2.38
CA ASN A 713 21.29 13.58 2.17
C ASN A 713 22.00 12.58 3.10
N ALA A 714 21.27 11.69 3.79
CA ALA A 714 21.87 10.65 4.61
C ALA A 714 22.87 9.83 3.78
N LEU A 715 24.10 9.72 4.30
CA LEU A 715 25.15 8.89 3.71
C LEU A 715 24.76 7.42 3.79
N GLN A 716 25.33 6.61 2.92
CA GLN A 716 25.17 5.16 2.96
C GLN A 716 25.69 4.61 4.30
N GLN A 717 24.84 3.91 5.05
CA GLN A 717 25.16 3.44 6.42
C GLN A 717 25.44 1.94 6.51
N ARG A 718 25.14 1.18 5.45
CA ARG A 718 25.42 -0.26 5.35
C ARG A 718 26.15 -0.55 4.05
N SER A 719 27.02 -1.57 4.06
CA SER A 719 27.64 -2.06 2.83
C SER A 719 26.65 -2.96 2.09
N TRP A 720 25.73 -2.35 1.35
CA TRP A 720 24.75 -3.09 0.56
C TRP A 720 25.47 -3.88 -0.56
N GLU A 721 25.37 -5.21 -0.53
CA GLU A 721 26.03 -6.09 -1.51
C GLU A 721 25.68 -5.73 -2.96
N PHE A 722 24.43 -5.34 -3.19
CA PHE A 722 23.96 -4.97 -4.52
C PHE A 722 24.62 -3.71 -5.09
N LEU A 723 25.15 -2.81 -4.24
CA LEU A 723 25.83 -1.60 -4.71
C LEU A 723 27.22 -1.89 -5.31
N LYS A 724 27.76 -3.10 -5.16
CA LYS A 724 28.97 -3.52 -5.89
C LYS A 724 28.75 -3.55 -7.41
N LEU A 725 27.50 -3.57 -7.87
CA LEU A 725 27.16 -3.46 -9.29
C LEU A 725 27.06 -2.02 -9.81
N LYS A 726 27.12 -1.00 -8.94
CA LYS A 726 26.82 0.40 -9.31
C LYS A 726 27.65 0.90 -10.49
N ASP A 727 28.97 0.74 -10.43
CA ASP A 727 29.86 1.21 -11.50
C ASP A 727 29.66 0.42 -12.79
N LEU A 728 29.41 -0.89 -12.67
CA LEU A 728 29.14 -1.77 -13.80
C LEU A 728 27.81 -1.43 -14.50
N LEU A 729 26.80 -1.03 -13.73
CA LEU A 729 25.49 -0.59 -14.22
C LEU A 729 25.58 0.77 -14.93
N ALA A 730 26.58 1.60 -14.62
CA ALA A 730 26.84 2.87 -15.30
C ALA A 730 27.68 2.69 -16.58
N GLU A 731 28.25 1.51 -16.81
CA GLU A 731 29.12 1.27 -17.96
C GLU A 731 28.33 1.23 -19.28
N LYS A 732 28.84 1.94 -20.28
CA LYS A 732 28.16 2.14 -21.58
C LYS A 732 28.16 0.88 -22.46
N PRO A 733 27.19 0.75 -23.38
CA PRO A 733 27.21 -0.26 -24.43
C PRO A 733 28.34 -0.08 -25.45
N GLY A 734 28.70 -1.16 -26.16
CA GLY A 734 29.65 -1.13 -27.28
C GLY A 734 30.76 -2.18 -27.19
N ASP A 735 31.62 -2.21 -28.21
CA ASP A 735 32.71 -3.18 -28.32
C ASP A 735 33.78 -3.00 -27.24
N GLN A 736 33.99 -1.76 -26.80
CA GLN A 736 34.89 -1.37 -25.71
C GLN A 736 34.34 -1.70 -24.31
N ALA A 737 33.11 -2.20 -24.19
CA ALA A 737 32.56 -2.60 -22.91
C ALA A 737 33.32 -3.79 -22.33
N SER A 738 33.52 -3.76 -21.02
CA SER A 738 34.17 -4.80 -20.23
C SER A 738 33.44 -6.13 -20.36
N ASP A 739 34.18 -7.23 -20.19
CA ASP A 739 33.60 -8.57 -20.21
C ASP A 739 32.57 -8.75 -19.07
N LYS A 740 32.81 -8.09 -17.92
CA LYS A 740 31.87 -8.03 -16.80
C LYS A 740 30.54 -7.41 -17.26
N ARG A 741 30.58 -6.29 -17.97
CA ARG A 741 29.38 -5.61 -18.45
C ARG A 741 28.67 -6.53 -19.45
N LYS A 742 29.39 -7.03 -20.46
CA LYS A 742 28.82 -7.90 -21.50
C LYS A 742 28.13 -9.12 -20.89
N ASP A 743 28.73 -9.73 -19.87
CA ASP A 743 28.13 -10.83 -19.12
C ASP A 743 26.89 -10.42 -18.32
N LEU A 744 26.92 -9.27 -17.64
CA LEU A 744 25.77 -8.71 -16.93
C LEU A 744 24.60 -8.49 -17.90
N ALA A 745 24.84 -7.86 -19.04
CA ALA A 745 23.84 -7.62 -20.06
C ALA A 745 23.22 -8.92 -20.59
N LEU A 746 24.05 -9.95 -20.82
CA LEU A 746 23.58 -11.28 -21.23
C LEU A 746 22.72 -11.94 -20.15
N GLN A 747 23.15 -11.90 -18.88
CA GLN A 747 22.38 -12.48 -17.77
C GLN A 747 21.01 -11.82 -17.63
N LEU A 748 20.95 -10.48 -17.64
CA LEU A 748 19.68 -9.75 -17.53
C LEU A 748 18.77 -10.01 -18.74
N GLN A 749 19.35 -10.08 -19.95
CA GLN A 749 18.60 -10.42 -21.15
C GLN A 749 18.06 -11.85 -21.12
N VAL A 750 18.84 -12.81 -20.62
CA VAL A 750 18.33 -14.18 -20.47
C VAL A 750 17.27 -14.24 -19.37
N GLY A 751 17.43 -13.45 -18.30
CA GLY A 751 16.52 -13.37 -17.17
C GLY A 751 15.11 -12.87 -17.51
N SER A 752 14.91 -12.21 -18.66
CA SER A 752 13.57 -11.88 -19.15
C SER A 752 12.77 -13.11 -19.63
N ASN A 753 13.45 -14.22 -19.92
CA ASN A 753 12.80 -15.44 -20.39
C ASN A 753 12.22 -16.25 -19.23
N LEU A 754 11.00 -16.77 -19.42
CA LEU A 754 10.37 -17.68 -18.46
C LEU A 754 11.12 -19.01 -18.36
N PHE A 755 11.52 -19.59 -19.49
CA PHE A 755 12.07 -20.95 -19.56
C PHE A 755 13.50 -21.01 -20.11
N PHE A 756 14.16 -22.15 -19.89
CA PHE A 756 15.45 -22.52 -20.49
C PHE A 756 16.65 -21.59 -20.18
N LYS A 757 16.55 -20.73 -19.16
CA LYS A 757 17.61 -19.78 -18.78
C LYS A 757 19.00 -20.41 -18.63
N ALA A 758 19.09 -21.55 -17.94
CA ALA A 758 20.35 -22.30 -17.80
C ALA A 758 20.97 -22.66 -19.17
N TRP A 759 20.15 -23.04 -20.13
CA TRP A 759 20.58 -23.45 -21.47
C TRP A 759 21.13 -22.28 -22.29
N TYR A 760 20.54 -21.09 -22.14
CA TYR A 760 21.04 -19.89 -22.79
C TYR A 760 22.36 -19.39 -22.18
N LEU A 761 22.57 -19.57 -20.86
CA LEU A 761 23.78 -19.10 -20.17
C LEU A 761 24.94 -20.10 -20.17
N ALA A 762 24.68 -21.37 -20.44
CA ALA A 762 25.67 -22.44 -20.48
C ALA A 762 25.69 -23.10 -21.86
N PRO A 763 26.57 -22.66 -22.78
CA PRO A 763 26.63 -23.17 -24.15
C PRO A 763 26.82 -24.70 -24.24
N TRP A 764 27.50 -25.32 -23.27
CA TRP A 764 27.70 -26.77 -23.22
C TRP A 764 26.39 -27.56 -23.04
N LEU A 765 25.36 -26.98 -22.40
CA LEU A 765 24.03 -27.58 -22.29
C LEU A 765 23.36 -27.73 -23.65
N LYS A 766 23.59 -26.76 -24.56
CA LYS A 766 23.06 -26.82 -25.92
C LYS A 766 23.61 -28.02 -26.70
N TYR A 767 24.92 -28.26 -26.61
CA TYR A 767 25.56 -29.39 -27.29
C TYR A 767 25.15 -30.75 -26.69
N THR A 768 25.03 -30.84 -25.37
CA THR A 768 24.50 -32.05 -24.71
C THR A 768 23.04 -32.29 -25.09
N GLY A 769 22.22 -31.24 -25.18
CA GLY A 769 20.85 -31.32 -25.70
C GLY A 769 20.78 -31.88 -27.12
N TYR A 770 21.65 -31.41 -28.03
CA TYR A 770 21.74 -31.94 -29.39
C TYR A 770 22.18 -33.40 -29.43
N ALA A 771 23.14 -33.79 -28.60
CA ALA A 771 23.58 -35.19 -28.48
C ALA A 771 22.43 -36.10 -28.00
N VAL A 772 21.67 -35.66 -26.98
CA VAL A 772 20.49 -36.39 -26.48
C VAL A 772 19.39 -36.47 -27.52
N ALA A 773 19.07 -35.37 -28.21
CA ALA A 773 18.09 -35.35 -29.28
C ALA A 773 18.48 -36.28 -30.44
N GLY A 774 19.77 -36.29 -30.82
CA GLY A 774 20.32 -37.21 -31.80
C GLY A 774 20.18 -38.67 -31.37
N LEU A 775 20.44 -38.98 -30.09
CA LEU A 775 20.24 -40.32 -29.53
C LEU A 775 18.76 -40.74 -29.56
N ILE A 776 17.84 -39.85 -29.17
CA ILE A 776 16.40 -40.10 -29.22
C ILE A 776 15.94 -40.35 -30.66
N LEU A 777 16.40 -39.54 -31.62
CA LEU A 777 16.13 -39.74 -33.03
C LEU A 777 16.65 -41.09 -33.52
N LEU A 778 17.85 -41.51 -33.14
CA LEU A 778 18.39 -42.83 -33.48
C LEU A 778 17.54 -43.97 -32.90
N VAL A 779 17.12 -43.86 -31.64
CA VAL A 779 16.24 -44.85 -30.99
C VAL A 779 14.87 -44.89 -31.68
N LEU A 780 14.27 -43.74 -31.97
CA LEU A 780 13.00 -43.63 -32.70
C LEU A 780 13.12 -44.20 -34.11
N SER A 781 14.20 -43.89 -34.83
CA SER A 781 14.49 -44.42 -36.16
C SER A 781 14.60 -45.94 -36.13
N LYS A 782 15.30 -46.49 -35.12
CA LYS A 782 15.42 -47.94 -34.92
C LYS A 782 14.08 -48.58 -34.57
N LEU A 783 13.26 -47.94 -33.73
CA LEU A 783 11.91 -48.40 -33.41
C LEU A 783 10.99 -48.38 -34.63
N ILE A 784 11.05 -47.33 -35.44
CA ILE A 784 10.31 -47.21 -36.70
C ILE A 784 10.74 -48.30 -37.67
N MET A 785 12.05 -48.53 -37.84
CA MET A 785 12.59 -49.61 -38.68
C MET A 785 12.14 -51.00 -38.21
N LEU A 786 12.16 -51.25 -36.89
CA LEU A 786 11.70 -52.51 -36.30
C LEU A 786 10.19 -52.75 -36.47
N GLN A 787 9.40 -51.68 -36.61
CA GLN A 787 7.95 -51.76 -36.79
C GLN A 787 7.52 -51.55 -38.26
N TRP A 788 8.45 -51.27 -39.17
CA TRP A 788 8.18 -50.91 -40.56
C TRP A 788 7.50 -52.03 -41.36
N GLN A 789 7.74 -53.29 -40.99
CA GLN A 789 7.15 -54.47 -41.64
C GLN A 789 5.87 -54.97 -40.95
N ASN A 790 5.44 -54.36 -39.85
CA ASN A 790 4.18 -54.70 -39.17
C ASN A 790 2.99 -53.92 -39.79
N THR A 791 2.24 -54.57 -40.67
CA THR A 791 1.06 -54.04 -41.39
C THR A 791 -0.21 -53.89 -40.53
N PHE A 792 -0.08 -53.48 -39.26
CA PHE A 792 -1.24 -53.38 -38.34
C PHE A 792 -1.66 -51.96 -37.96
N ILE A 793 -0.97 -50.89 -38.42
CA ILE A 793 -1.22 -49.54 -37.90
C ILE A 793 -1.32 -48.50 -39.02
N SER A 794 -2.55 -48.23 -39.47
CA SER A 794 -2.86 -47.06 -40.30
C SER A 794 -2.97 -45.81 -39.41
N ILE A 795 -1.91 -45.01 -39.34
CA ILE A 795 -1.89 -43.78 -38.54
C ILE A 795 -2.25 -42.59 -39.45
N SER A 796 -3.36 -41.91 -39.17
CA SER A 796 -3.67 -40.61 -39.78
C SER A 796 -2.71 -39.52 -39.25
N VAL A 797 -2.54 -38.40 -39.96
CA VAL A 797 -1.66 -37.29 -39.52
C VAL A 797 -1.98 -36.83 -38.08
N GLY A 798 -3.24 -36.88 -37.67
CA GLY A 798 -3.66 -36.64 -36.27
C GLY A 798 -3.15 -37.70 -35.28
N GLY A 799 -3.05 -38.97 -35.70
CA GLY A 799 -2.43 -40.05 -34.93
C GLY A 799 -0.90 -39.96 -34.86
N ALA A 800 -0.22 -39.36 -35.84
CA ALA A 800 1.23 -39.14 -35.78
C ALA A 800 1.60 -38.06 -34.75
N VAL A 801 0.80 -37.00 -34.66
CA VAL A 801 0.88 -35.99 -33.57
C VAL A 801 0.53 -36.64 -32.23
N PHE A 802 -0.45 -37.55 -32.19
CA PHE A 802 -0.80 -38.32 -31.00
C PHE A 802 0.30 -39.32 -30.59
N VAL A 803 1.09 -39.83 -31.53
CA VAL A 803 2.27 -40.66 -31.27
C VAL A 803 3.43 -39.81 -30.80
N LEU A 804 3.62 -38.60 -31.31
CA LEU A 804 4.67 -37.68 -30.81
C LEU A 804 4.38 -37.24 -29.36
N LEU A 805 3.14 -36.83 -29.09
CA LEU A 805 2.64 -36.54 -27.73
C LEU A 805 2.61 -37.81 -26.86
N GLY A 806 2.28 -38.95 -27.48
CA GLY A 806 2.23 -40.27 -26.87
C GLY A 806 3.59 -40.94 -26.65
N VAL A 807 4.68 -40.43 -27.23
CA VAL A 807 6.07 -40.84 -26.96
C VAL A 807 6.59 -40.06 -25.75
N ILE A 808 6.23 -38.78 -25.63
CA ILE A 808 6.49 -37.97 -24.44
C ILE A 808 5.70 -38.51 -23.23
N ALA A 809 4.44 -38.90 -23.43
CA ALA A 809 3.65 -39.58 -22.40
C ALA A 809 4.02 -41.08 -22.25
N GLY A 810 4.51 -41.71 -23.33
CA GLY A 810 4.77 -43.15 -23.48
C GLY A 810 6.00 -43.67 -22.76
N LEU A 811 6.93 -42.79 -22.39
CA LEU A 811 8.04 -43.13 -21.49
C LEU A 811 7.56 -43.59 -20.10
N PHE A 812 6.29 -43.32 -19.73
CA PHE A 812 5.70 -43.67 -18.43
C PHE A 812 4.36 -44.43 -18.53
N LEU A 813 3.93 -44.83 -19.73
CA LEU A 813 2.62 -45.47 -19.99
C LEU A 813 2.64 -46.97 -20.41
N PRO A 814 3.50 -47.88 -19.91
CA PRO A 814 3.31 -49.31 -20.20
C PRO A 814 2.02 -49.91 -19.62
N ALA A 815 1.36 -49.28 -18.64
CA ALA A 815 0.25 -49.91 -17.90
C ALA A 815 -1.16 -49.70 -18.48
N LEU A 816 -1.38 -48.70 -19.34
CA LEU A 816 -2.74 -48.28 -19.76
C LEU A 816 -3.18 -48.77 -21.15
N LYS A 817 -2.26 -49.33 -21.95
CA LYS A 817 -2.57 -49.85 -23.29
C LYS A 817 -3.33 -51.19 -23.30
N TRP A 818 -3.48 -51.87 -22.15
CA TRP A 818 -4.09 -53.20 -22.08
C TRP A 818 -5.54 -53.23 -21.55
N LEU A 819 -6.12 -52.09 -21.16
CA LEU A 819 -7.34 -52.07 -20.33
C LEU A 819 -8.55 -51.31 -20.89
N ASN A 820 -8.51 -50.83 -22.14
CA ASN A 820 -9.58 -50.09 -22.85
C ASN A 820 -10.62 -49.38 -21.93
N PRO A 821 -10.19 -48.39 -21.11
CA PRO A 821 -11.02 -47.91 -20.00
C PRO A 821 -12.14 -46.97 -20.49
N LYS A 822 -13.28 -46.94 -19.78
CA LYS A 822 -14.39 -45.99 -20.00
C LYS A 822 -13.90 -44.53 -20.02
N LYS A 823 -14.67 -43.61 -20.64
CA LYS A 823 -14.34 -42.17 -20.79
C LYS A 823 -13.86 -41.50 -19.49
N GLU A 824 -14.46 -41.84 -18.35
CA GLU A 824 -14.12 -41.33 -17.02
C GLU A 824 -12.73 -41.78 -16.56
N THR A 825 -12.41 -43.07 -16.70
CA THR A 825 -11.07 -43.63 -16.42
C THR A 825 -9.99 -43.09 -17.36
N ARG A 826 -10.33 -42.71 -18.60
CA ARG A 826 -9.40 -42.05 -19.53
C ARG A 826 -9.06 -40.63 -19.08
N SER A 827 -10.03 -39.87 -18.59
CA SER A 827 -9.79 -38.55 -17.98
C SER A 827 -8.91 -38.66 -16.73
N LEU A 828 -9.18 -39.67 -15.89
CA LEU A 828 -8.38 -39.95 -14.69
C LEU A 828 -6.92 -40.27 -15.05
N ALA A 829 -6.70 -41.17 -16.01
CA ALA A 829 -5.37 -41.54 -16.48
C ALA A 829 -4.59 -40.33 -17.04
N ILE A 830 -5.23 -39.47 -17.84
CA ILE A 830 -4.61 -38.25 -18.40
C ILE A 830 -4.19 -37.30 -17.27
N LYS A 831 -5.07 -37.07 -16.29
CA LYS A 831 -4.78 -36.23 -15.12
C LYS A 831 -3.59 -36.76 -14.32
N PHE A 832 -3.54 -38.06 -14.07
CA PHE A 832 -2.41 -38.71 -13.40
C PHE A 832 -1.10 -38.59 -14.20
N SER A 833 -1.14 -38.79 -15.52
CA SER A 833 0.04 -38.62 -16.39
C SER A 833 0.57 -37.19 -16.36
N ILE A 834 -0.31 -36.17 -16.44
CA ILE A 834 0.09 -34.76 -16.35
C ILE A 834 0.75 -34.47 -14.99
N ALA A 835 0.15 -34.95 -13.89
CA ALA A 835 0.71 -34.78 -12.55
C ALA A 835 2.09 -35.45 -12.39
N LEU A 836 2.26 -36.67 -12.92
CA LEU A 836 3.53 -37.40 -12.87
C LEU A 836 4.61 -36.73 -13.73
N THR A 837 4.27 -36.33 -14.96
CA THR A 837 5.21 -35.64 -15.86
C THR A 837 5.64 -34.30 -15.26
N GLY A 838 4.69 -33.51 -14.74
CA GLY A 838 4.99 -32.26 -14.05
C GLY A 838 5.94 -32.46 -12.86
N PHE A 839 5.67 -33.49 -12.03
CA PHE A 839 6.53 -33.87 -10.90
C PHE A 839 7.96 -34.24 -11.34
N CYS A 840 8.12 -35.12 -12.34
CA CYS A 840 9.43 -35.55 -12.81
C CYS A 840 10.23 -34.40 -13.42
N LEU A 841 9.60 -33.54 -14.23
CA LEU A 841 10.25 -32.38 -14.83
C LEU A 841 10.63 -31.35 -13.77
N ALA A 842 9.78 -31.12 -12.76
CA ALA A 842 10.08 -30.22 -11.65
C ALA A 842 11.29 -30.71 -10.84
N LYS A 843 11.31 -32.00 -10.48
CA LYS A 843 12.47 -32.63 -9.82
C LYS A 843 13.74 -32.47 -10.65
N LEU A 844 13.70 -32.81 -11.94
CA LEU A 844 14.87 -32.68 -12.82
C LEU A 844 15.38 -31.24 -12.86
N HIS A 845 14.48 -30.26 -12.99
CA HIS A 845 14.85 -28.85 -13.01
C HIS A 845 15.52 -28.41 -11.71
N LEU A 846 14.90 -28.72 -10.56
CA LEU A 846 15.40 -28.35 -9.24
C LEU A 846 16.77 -28.97 -8.93
N TYR A 847 17.04 -30.20 -9.37
CA TYR A 847 18.31 -30.88 -9.07
C TYR A 847 19.44 -30.56 -10.05
N VAL A 848 19.13 -30.25 -11.32
CA VAL A 848 20.16 -30.11 -12.37
C VAL A 848 20.26 -28.68 -12.88
N PHE A 849 19.16 -28.11 -13.37
CA PHE A 849 19.21 -26.85 -14.11
C PHE A 849 19.20 -25.62 -13.20
N ASP A 850 18.45 -25.66 -12.10
CA ASP A 850 18.35 -24.55 -11.16
C ASP A 850 19.69 -24.26 -10.45
N PRO A 851 20.43 -25.26 -9.93
CA PRO A 851 21.74 -25.01 -9.32
C PRO A 851 22.78 -24.48 -10.33
N LEU A 852 22.73 -24.95 -11.58
CA LEU A 852 23.59 -24.43 -12.64
C LEU A 852 23.27 -22.98 -12.97
N PHE A 853 21.99 -22.63 -13.03
CA PHE A 853 21.52 -21.26 -13.25
C PHE A 853 21.97 -20.34 -12.11
N LEU A 854 21.76 -20.75 -10.86
CA LEU A 854 22.19 -20.00 -9.67
C LEU A 854 23.70 -19.83 -9.58
N ALA A 855 24.47 -20.91 -9.82
CA ALA A 855 25.93 -20.85 -9.82
C ALA A 855 26.45 -19.91 -10.92
N ARG A 856 25.81 -19.92 -12.09
CA ARG A 856 26.14 -19.03 -13.20
C ARG A 856 25.83 -17.58 -12.87
N GLY A 857 24.83 -17.27 -12.06
CA GLY A 857 24.48 -15.89 -11.71
C GLY A 857 24.96 -15.39 -10.35
N LYS A 858 26.03 -15.98 -9.78
CA LYS A 858 26.68 -15.44 -8.57
C LYS A 858 27.38 -14.12 -8.86
N LEU A 859 27.26 -13.17 -7.93
CA LEU A 859 27.90 -11.86 -8.01
C LEU A 859 29.43 -11.99 -8.03
N ALA A 860 29.98 -12.82 -7.14
CA ALA A 860 31.43 -13.05 -7.07
C ALA A 860 32.01 -13.57 -8.40
N ARG A 861 31.26 -14.42 -9.12
CA ARG A 861 31.67 -14.91 -10.45
C ARG A 861 31.74 -13.75 -11.44
N LEU A 862 30.69 -12.93 -11.50
CA LEU A 862 30.61 -11.78 -12.41
C LEU A 862 31.76 -10.79 -12.16
N LEU A 863 32.01 -10.44 -10.90
CA LEU A 863 33.03 -9.45 -10.53
C LEU A 863 34.46 -9.93 -10.78
N ASN A 864 34.71 -11.24 -10.88
CA ASN A 864 36.03 -11.83 -11.13
C ASN A 864 36.32 -12.10 -12.63
N LEU A 865 35.39 -11.80 -13.55
CA LEU A 865 35.66 -11.96 -14.99
C LEU A 865 36.77 -11.02 -15.47
N GLY A 866 37.74 -11.54 -16.22
CA GLY A 866 38.89 -10.77 -16.74
C GLY A 866 39.99 -10.46 -15.71
N SER A 867 39.93 -11.04 -14.51
CA SER A 867 40.99 -10.96 -13.49
C SER A 867 41.97 -12.15 -13.52
N GLN A 868 42.01 -12.88 -14.63
CA GLN A 868 42.94 -13.98 -14.89
C GLN A 868 43.83 -13.69 -16.09
#